data_AF-A0A9X1IFJ3-F1
#
_entry.id   AF-A0A9X1IFJ3-F1
#
_cell.length_a   1.000
_cell.length_b   1.000
_cell.length_c   1.000
_cell.angle_alpha   90.00
_cell.angle_beta   90.00
_cell.angle_gamma   90.00
#
_symmetry.space_group_name_H-M   'P 1'
#
loop_
_entity.id
_entity.type
_entity.pdbx_description
1 polymer ?
#
loop_
_entity_poly.entity_id
_entity_poly.type
_entity_poly.pdbx_seq_one_letter_code
_entity_poly.pdbx_strand_id
1 'polypeptide(L)'
;MSPRMAWLRRNGPAVFGIALLAGAIWVVQREFRSLSVADIQKAMAAIPSSALWIAGGWTVLAYLVLAIYDKLGSIYAGRPVSWPKSFLASFCGYSLAHNLGFAAVSGAAVRYRLYSAWGLTPLEIAKVVGFTSLTFGLGGMALGGLVLVVEPEVVPWFGAHVPHWALQAMAVPLWGIVAAYVVLSRFKRHVRIFRHEIDLPGPRMALTQTALATVDVAVTAAIFYALLPAAEGLTFLRFLGIYLAAYAAGIAAHVPGGLGVFDGAILIGLQPYLPAPEVIGALLVFRLYYYIIPLFISGTLFVGFELGQRRAVLQRVTALGRGSETLEVPAIASLVALAGALLIFMGALPVKDTIIEAWAGRLAALASHFAASVVGSLLLVMAYGLMRRLTIAWGFTLFLLVNGAAIAWVRGEAWWLWGAFLLLAGLVAGLRGAFYRDSRLMREPLSPEAVVPLTAVAACGITLALVAYGGRVSEESWWEVVFSELAPDSLRFTVGLTAVLLLVGMVRLLRPARFRALEWDRATRARLGALGALAPMEADGAVFGEGERAGFAFLKRDGVWLALGDPAGERRDAISAIWRFRDLCERAGVDPAFWRVGPDYLRIYADIGLNAVPLRPREEGRPSYLALRAERDFESLSPLLPPEMRPTSEEERSRAA
;
A
#
# COMPACT_ATOMS: atom_id res chain seq x y z
N MET A 1 19.72 27.23 -3.40
CA MET A 1 19.48 25.97 -4.15
C MET A 1 18.74 26.30 -5.44
N SER A 2 19.20 25.85 -6.60
CA SER A 2 18.53 26.18 -7.87
C SER A 2 17.14 25.52 -7.95
N PRO A 3 16.14 26.16 -8.56
CA PRO A 3 14.77 25.62 -8.67
C PRO A 3 14.72 24.26 -9.41
N ARG A 4 15.68 24.00 -10.32
CA ARG A 4 15.85 22.70 -10.97
C ARG A 4 16.26 21.59 -9.99
N MET A 5 17.16 21.88 -9.06
CA MET A 5 17.60 20.90 -8.05
C MET A 5 16.50 20.57 -7.04
N ALA A 6 15.67 21.57 -6.69
CA ALA A 6 14.51 21.36 -5.83
C ALA A 6 13.40 20.54 -6.52
N TRP A 7 13.18 20.76 -7.82
CA TRP A 7 12.27 19.96 -8.63
C TRP A 7 12.75 18.51 -8.79
N LEU A 8 14.05 18.31 -9.09
CA LEU A 8 14.66 16.98 -9.23
C LEU A 8 14.64 16.21 -7.91
N ARG A 9 14.89 16.86 -6.77
CA ARG A 9 14.82 16.21 -5.45
C ARG A 9 13.38 15.84 -5.06
N ARG A 10 12.39 16.62 -5.51
CA ARG A 10 10.97 16.42 -5.17
C ARG A 10 10.28 15.40 -6.08
N ASN A 11 10.63 15.36 -7.36
CA ASN A 11 9.99 14.51 -8.37
C ASN A 11 10.90 13.38 -8.89
N GLY A 12 12.21 13.42 -8.61
CA GLY A 12 13.19 12.43 -9.08
C GLY A 12 12.83 10.99 -8.72
N PRO A 13 12.43 10.68 -7.46
CA PRO A 13 11.97 9.33 -7.12
C PRO A 13 10.74 8.88 -7.90
N ALA A 14 9.79 9.80 -8.17
CA ALA A 14 8.59 9.50 -8.96
C ALA A 14 8.92 9.30 -10.44
N VAL A 15 9.79 10.13 -11.02
CA VAL A 15 10.26 9.99 -12.42
C VAL A 15 11.05 8.71 -12.61
N PHE A 16 11.93 8.37 -11.66
CA PHE A 16 12.69 7.12 -11.67
C PHE A 16 11.77 5.91 -11.55
N GLY A 17 10.78 5.95 -10.64
CA GLY A 17 9.76 4.91 -10.51
C GLY A 17 8.91 4.74 -11.76
N ILE A 18 8.51 5.84 -12.42
CA ILE A 18 7.78 5.80 -13.70
C ILE A 18 8.65 5.23 -14.82
N ALA A 19 9.94 5.60 -14.88
CA ALA A 19 10.88 5.06 -15.88
C ALA A 19 11.11 3.56 -15.71
N LEU A 20 11.25 3.09 -14.46
CA LEU A 20 11.34 1.66 -14.12
C LEU A 20 10.04 0.92 -14.46
N LEU A 21 8.87 1.50 -14.14
CA LEU A 21 7.58 0.92 -14.51
C LEU A 21 7.41 0.83 -16.03
N ALA A 22 7.79 1.87 -16.77
CA ALA A 22 7.76 1.87 -18.24
C ALA A 22 8.72 0.82 -18.81
N GLY A 23 9.93 0.69 -18.25
CA GLY A 23 10.87 -0.37 -18.60
C GLY A 23 10.33 -1.76 -18.31
N ALA A 24 9.72 -1.97 -17.15
CA ALA A 24 9.08 -3.23 -16.76
C ALA A 24 7.91 -3.59 -17.68
N ILE A 25 7.03 -2.62 -18.01
CA ILE A 25 5.94 -2.80 -18.97
C ILE A 25 6.49 -3.12 -20.36
N TRP A 26 7.57 -2.48 -20.80
CA TRP A 26 8.20 -2.76 -22.08
C TRP A 26 8.78 -4.18 -22.15
N VAL A 27 9.49 -4.62 -21.10
CA VAL A 27 10.02 -6.00 -21.01
C VAL A 27 8.87 -7.01 -21.00
N VAL A 28 7.84 -6.78 -20.18
CA VAL A 28 6.64 -7.62 -20.14
C VAL A 28 5.95 -7.65 -21.50
N GLN A 29 5.72 -6.51 -22.16
CA GLN A 29 5.10 -6.50 -23.50
C GLN A 29 5.96 -7.19 -24.55
N ARG A 30 7.30 -7.07 -24.47
CA ARG A 30 8.21 -7.75 -25.37
C ARG A 30 8.13 -9.27 -25.20
N GLU A 31 8.09 -9.76 -23.96
CA GLU A 31 8.04 -11.20 -23.68
C GLU A 31 6.64 -11.80 -23.83
N PHE A 32 5.58 -11.04 -23.54
CA PHE A 32 4.20 -11.52 -23.66
C PHE A 32 3.64 -11.45 -25.08
N ARG A 33 4.28 -10.74 -26.02
CA ARG A 33 3.82 -10.63 -27.42
C ARG A 33 3.79 -11.95 -28.18
N SER A 34 4.59 -12.95 -27.76
CA SER A 34 4.65 -14.27 -28.39
C SER A 34 3.90 -15.36 -27.60
N LEU A 35 3.28 -15.01 -26.46
CA LEU A 35 2.69 -15.98 -25.55
C LEU A 35 1.17 -16.00 -25.66
N SER A 36 0.60 -17.19 -25.91
CA SER A 36 -0.84 -17.36 -25.88
C SER A 36 -1.35 -17.56 -24.44
N VAL A 37 -2.45 -16.90 -24.11
CA VAL A 37 -3.13 -17.06 -22.82
C VAL A 37 -3.58 -18.51 -22.60
N ALA A 38 -3.96 -19.20 -23.68
CA ALA A 38 -4.36 -20.60 -23.65
C ALA A 38 -3.22 -21.52 -23.19
N ASP A 39 -1.99 -21.25 -23.61
CA ASP A 39 -0.82 -22.04 -23.20
C ASP A 39 -0.50 -21.85 -21.71
N ILE A 40 -0.68 -20.63 -21.18
CA ILE A 40 -0.50 -20.36 -19.74
C ILE A 40 -1.57 -21.08 -18.92
N GLN A 41 -2.84 -21.02 -19.34
CA GLN A 41 -3.93 -21.74 -18.66
C GLN A 41 -3.71 -23.24 -18.68
N LYS A 42 -3.29 -23.79 -19.83
CA LYS A 42 -2.94 -25.21 -19.96
C LYS A 42 -1.76 -25.59 -19.07
N ALA A 43 -0.73 -24.75 -19.00
CA ALA A 43 0.41 -24.97 -18.11
C ALA A 43 0.01 -24.94 -16.63
N MET A 44 -0.85 -24.00 -16.22
CA MET A 44 -1.38 -23.97 -14.85
C MET A 44 -2.21 -25.21 -14.53
N ALA A 45 -3.05 -25.66 -15.46
CA ALA A 45 -3.84 -26.87 -15.31
C ALA A 45 -3.00 -28.16 -15.28
N ALA A 46 -1.80 -28.12 -15.87
CA ALA A 46 -0.85 -29.24 -15.87
C ALA A 46 -0.08 -29.37 -14.55
N ILE A 47 -0.12 -28.36 -13.65
CA ILE A 47 0.55 -28.43 -12.35
C ILE A 47 -0.09 -29.54 -11.50
N PRO A 48 0.67 -30.56 -11.07
CA PRO A 48 0.13 -31.66 -10.28
C PRO A 48 -0.46 -31.18 -8.95
N SER A 49 -1.53 -31.83 -8.49
CA SER A 49 -2.14 -31.52 -7.19
C SER A 49 -1.17 -31.72 -6.01
N SER A 50 -0.26 -32.68 -6.11
CA SER A 50 0.82 -32.89 -5.14
C SER A 50 1.75 -31.68 -5.03
N ALA A 51 2.14 -31.07 -6.16
CA ALA A 51 2.96 -29.86 -6.20
C ALA A 51 2.25 -28.69 -5.52
N LEU A 52 0.94 -28.53 -5.71
CA LEU A 52 0.14 -27.50 -5.04
C LEU A 52 0.13 -27.69 -3.51
N TRP A 53 -0.05 -28.92 -3.02
CA TRP A 53 0.00 -29.21 -1.57
C TRP A 53 1.40 -28.99 -0.98
N ILE A 54 2.45 -29.39 -1.70
CA ILE A 54 3.84 -29.16 -1.28
C ILE A 54 4.14 -27.66 -1.21
N ALA A 55 3.76 -26.88 -2.24
CA ALA A 55 3.90 -25.43 -2.25
C ALA A 55 3.10 -24.76 -1.11
N GLY A 56 1.90 -25.27 -0.82
CA GLY A 56 1.09 -24.88 0.35
C GLY A 56 1.82 -25.12 1.68
N GLY A 57 2.40 -26.31 1.86
CA GLY A 57 3.20 -26.65 3.03
C GLY A 57 4.43 -25.73 3.20
N TRP A 58 5.17 -25.49 2.12
CA TRP A 58 6.29 -24.55 2.14
C TRP A 58 5.86 -23.12 2.44
N THR A 59 4.69 -22.70 1.96
CA THR A 59 4.12 -21.37 2.25
C THR A 59 3.81 -21.23 3.75
N VAL A 60 3.17 -22.23 4.35
CA VAL A 60 2.91 -22.24 5.81
C VAL A 60 4.24 -22.17 6.57
N LEU A 61 5.23 -22.97 6.18
CA LEU A 61 6.54 -22.96 6.82
C LEU A 61 7.23 -21.60 6.68
N ALA A 62 7.18 -20.96 5.50
CA ALA A 62 7.75 -19.63 5.27
C ALA A 62 7.17 -18.60 6.26
N TYR A 63 5.84 -18.54 6.38
CA TYR A 63 5.19 -17.60 7.31
C TYR A 63 5.45 -17.94 8.79
N LEU A 64 5.66 -19.21 9.14
CA LEU A 64 6.09 -19.59 10.49
C LEU A 64 7.53 -19.14 10.78
N VAL A 65 8.44 -19.28 9.81
CA VAL A 65 9.82 -18.77 9.91
C VAL A 65 9.82 -17.25 10.10
N LEU A 66 9.00 -16.54 9.32
CA LEU A 66 8.81 -15.09 9.48
C LEU A 66 8.26 -14.73 10.87
N ALA A 67 7.40 -15.56 11.48
CA ALA A 67 6.93 -15.33 12.85
C ALA A 67 8.06 -15.46 13.89
N ILE A 68 9.03 -16.35 13.64
CA ILE A 68 10.23 -16.49 14.46
C ILE A 68 11.11 -15.23 14.35
N TYR A 69 11.22 -14.60 13.17
CA TYR A 69 11.96 -13.34 13.00
C TYR A 69 11.46 -12.25 13.95
N ASP A 70 10.15 -12.00 13.93
CA ASP A 70 9.52 -10.99 14.78
C ASP A 70 9.61 -11.36 16.26
N LYS A 71 9.54 -12.66 16.59
CA LYS A 71 9.75 -13.14 17.96
C LYS A 71 11.16 -12.82 18.45
N LEU A 72 12.18 -13.15 17.65
CA LEU A 72 13.58 -12.82 17.95
C LEU A 72 13.80 -11.31 17.99
N GLY A 73 13.24 -10.55 17.06
CA GLY A 73 13.29 -9.10 17.04
C GLY A 73 12.71 -8.49 18.33
N SER A 74 11.60 -9.00 18.83
CA SER A 74 10.99 -8.53 20.09
C SER A 74 11.84 -8.85 21.33
N ILE A 75 12.53 -10.00 21.33
CA ILE A 75 13.49 -10.37 22.38
C ILE A 75 14.70 -9.43 22.33
N TYR A 76 15.23 -9.16 21.13
CA TYR A 76 16.33 -8.22 20.90
C TYR A 76 15.97 -6.79 21.32
N ALA A 77 14.71 -6.37 21.11
CA ALA A 77 14.21 -5.08 21.56
C ALA A 77 14.03 -4.99 23.09
N GLY A 78 14.22 -6.07 23.85
CA GLY A 78 14.05 -6.11 25.31
C GLY A 78 12.59 -6.25 25.78
N ARG A 79 11.65 -6.43 24.85
CA ARG A 79 10.20 -6.57 25.11
C ARG A 79 9.66 -7.83 24.43
N PRO A 80 9.93 -9.03 24.97
CA PRO A 80 9.45 -10.27 24.39
C PRO A 80 7.91 -10.31 24.42
N VAL A 81 7.29 -10.36 23.24
CA VAL A 81 5.84 -10.54 23.13
C VAL A 81 5.47 -12.02 23.06
N SER A 82 4.20 -12.37 23.30
CA SER A 82 3.75 -13.76 23.18
C SER A 82 3.79 -14.25 21.73
N TRP A 83 3.91 -15.57 21.51
CA TRP A 83 3.96 -16.16 20.16
C TRP A 83 2.78 -15.76 19.25
N PRO A 84 1.52 -15.74 19.71
CA PRO A 84 0.41 -15.30 18.86
C PRO A 84 0.53 -13.83 18.42
N LYS A 85 1.09 -12.97 19.29
CA LYS A 85 1.34 -11.55 18.97
C LYS A 85 2.45 -11.40 17.93
N SER A 86 3.57 -12.11 18.10
CA SER A 86 4.64 -12.16 17.10
C SER A 86 4.15 -12.68 15.76
N PHE A 87 3.36 -13.76 15.76
CA PHE A 87 2.78 -14.32 14.55
C PHE A 87 1.86 -13.31 13.86
N LEU A 88 0.92 -12.69 14.60
CA LEU A 88 0.02 -11.69 14.03
C LEU A 88 0.77 -10.49 13.45
N ALA A 89 1.75 -9.94 14.18
CA ALA A 89 2.54 -8.81 13.71
C ALA A 89 3.39 -9.13 12.49
N SER A 90 4.03 -10.30 12.50
CA SER A 90 4.83 -10.80 11.39
C SER A 90 3.99 -11.06 10.16
N PHE A 91 2.93 -11.86 10.31
CA PHE A 91 2.06 -12.28 9.22
C PHE A 91 1.43 -11.06 8.54
N CYS A 92 0.86 -10.14 9.34
CA CYS A 92 0.27 -8.93 8.79
C CYS A 92 1.32 -7.99 8.17
N GLY A 93 2.47 -7.83 8.83
CA GLY A 93 3.55 -6.96 8.39
C GLY A 93 4.19 -7.43 7.07
N TYR A 94 4.58 -8.70 6.96
CA TYR A 94 5.21 -9.25 5.77
C TYR A 94 4.25 -9.40 4.60
N SER A 95 3.03 -9.86 4.85
CA SER A 95 2.05 -10.01 3.79
C SER A 95 1.73 -8.67 3.10
N LEU A 96 1.61 -7.59 3.88
CA LEU A 96 1.47 -6.24 3.30
C LEU A 96 2.76 -5.75 2.64
N ALA A 97 3.93 -6.01 3.24
CA ALA A 97 5.22 -5.60 2.69
C ALA A 97 5.52 -6.23 1.32
N HIS A 98 5.17 -7.51 1.13
CA HIS A 98 5.38 -8.22 -0.13
C HIS A 98 4.50 -7.68 -1.27
N ASN A 99 3.35 -7.05 -0.97
CA ASN A 99 2.41 -6.58 -1.99
C ASN A 99 2.51 -5.08 -2.30
N LEU A 100 2.82 -4.23 -1.32
CA LEU A 100 2.66 -2.76 -1.44
C LEU A 100 3.85 -2.01 -2.04
N GLY A 101 5.00 -2.67 -2.22
CA GLY A 101 6.25 -1.97 -2.52
C GLY A 101 6.73 -1.16 -1.32
N PHE A 102 7.96 -0.62 -1.41
CA PHE A 102 8.63 0.00 -0.26
C PHE A 102 8.47 -0.85 1.02
N ALA A 103 8.78 -2.14 0.91
CA ALA A 103 8.49 -3.17 1.92
C ALA A 103 8.93 -2.78 3.35
N ALA A 104 10.04 -2.04 3.45
CA ALA A 104 10.54 -1.49 4.72
C ALA A 104 9.57 -0.51 5.39
N VAL A 105 8.79 0.27 4.63
CA VAL A 105 7.86 1.27 5.16
C VAL A 105 6.49 0.64 5.44
N SER A 106 5.94 -0.12 4.48
CA SER A 106 4.61 -0.72 4.60
C SER A 106 4.55 -1.78 5.70
N GLY A 107 5.55 -2.67 5.78
CA GLY A 107 5.64 -3.67 6.85
C GLY A 107 5.99 -3.08 8.23
N ALA A 108 6.75 -1.99 8.28
CA ALA A 108 7.07 -1.31 9.53
C ALA A 108 5.85 -0.60 10.12
N ALA A 109 5.01 0.02 9.29
CA ALA A 109 3.83 0.74 9.75
C ALA A 109 2.81 -0.19 10.45
N VAL A 110 2.61 -1.40 9.93
CA VAL A 110 1.75 -2.43 10.53
C VAL A 110 2.30 -2.91 11.87
N ARG A 111 3.61 -3.22 11.90
CA ARG A 111 4.31 -3.59 13.14
C ARG A 111 4.23 -2.48 14.16
N TYR A 112 4.41 -1.23 13.75
CA TYR A 112 4.31 -0.08 14.63
C TYR A 112 2.94 -0.02 15.29
N ARG A 113 1.86 -0.19 14.53
CA ARG A 113 0.51 -0.20 15.07
C ARG A 113 0.28 -1.35 16.06
N LEU A 114 0.60 -2.58 15.67
CA LEU A 114 0.34 -3.77 16.50
C LEU A 114 1.20 -3.75 17.77
N TYR A 115 2.49 -3.46 17.66
CA TYR A 115 3.39 -3.42 18.81
C TYR A 115 3.13 -2.21 19.73
N SER A 116 2.78 -1.04 19.19
CA SER A 116 2.39 0.12 20.03
C SER A 116 1.09 -0.15 20.80
N ALA A 117 0.12 -0.84 20.19
CA ALA A 117 -1.09 -1.31 20.87
C ALA A 117 -0.77 -2.30 22.01
N TRP A 118 0.36 -3.01 21.93
CA TRP A 118 0.85 -3.89 22.99
C TRP A 118 1.83 -3.22 23.97
N GLY A 119 2.05 -1.91 23.84
CA GLY A 119 2.82 -1.10 24.79
C GLY A 119 4.30 -0.96 24.48
N LEU A 120 4.77 -1.37 23.30
CA LEU A 120 6.15 -1.11 22.88
C LEU A 120 6.32 0.37 22.48
N THR A 121 7.48 0.93 22.82
CA THR A 121 7.91 2.27 22.45
C THR A 121 8.35 2.34 20.99
N PRO A 122 8.33 3.53 20.35
CA PRO A 122 8.81 3.70 18.97
C PRO A 122 10.23 3.16 18.74
N LEU A 123 11.13 3.35 19.70
CA LEU A 123 12.51 2.87 19.62
C LEU A 123 12.59 1.33 19.69
N GLU A 124 11.83 0.70 20.57
CA GLU A 124 11.76 -0.77 20.64
C GLU A 124 11.20 -1.36 19.34
N ILE A 125 10.17 -0.73 18.77
CA ILE A 125 9.59 -1.15 17.48
C ILE A 125 10.62 -0.98 16.35
N ALA A 126 11.35 0.14 16.33
CA ALA A 126 12.40 0.37 15.35
C ALA A 126 13.51 -0.69 15.46
N LYS A 127 13.86 -1.14 16.68
CA LYS A 127 14.78 -2.27 16.89
C LYS A 127 14.23 -3.57 16.28
N VAL A 128 12.94 -3.88 16.47
CA VAL A 128 12.31 -5.06 15.83
C VAL A 128 12.37 -4.96 14.30
N VAL A 129 11.95 -3.83 13.73
CA VAL A 129 11.93 -3.62 12.27
C VAL A 129 13.35 -3.66 11.67
N GLY A 130 14.32 -3.00 12.32
CA GLY A 130 15.72 -3.03 11.90
C GLY A 130 16.31 -4.44 11.98
N PHE A 131 16.03 -5.17 13.07
CA PHE A 131 16.46 -6.56 13.23
C PHE A 131 15.92 -7.45 12.11
N THR A 132 14.61 -7.43 11.87
CA THR A 132 13.97 -8.25 10.83
C THR A 132 14.45 -7.90 9.41
N SER A 133 14.69 -6.63 9.13
CA SER A 133 15.20 -6.16 7.83
C SER A 133 16.65 -6.58 7.59
N LEU A 134 17.49 -6.47 8.62
CA LEU A 134 18.88 -6.96 8.58
C LEU A 134 18.94 -8.48 8.40
N THR A 135 18.06 -9.21 9.09
CA THR A 135 17.95 -10.68 9.00
C THR A 135 17.79 -11.11 7.55
N PHE A 136 16.83 -10.50 6.84
CA PHE A 136 16.59 -10.80 5.43
C PHE A 136 17.84 -10.60 4.56
N GLY A 137 18.55 -9.49 4.75
CA GLY A 137 19.80 -9.21 4.03
C GLY A 137 20.90 -10.24 4.30
N LEU A 138 21.05 -10.69 5.54
CA LEU A 138 22.03 -11.72 5.92
C LEU A 138 21.79 -13.05 5.21
N GLY A 139 20.52 -13.47 5.10
CA GLY A 139 20.14 -14.70 4.38
C GLY A 139 20.46 -14.62 2.89
N GLY A 140 20.13 -13.49 2.27
CA GLY A 140 20.47 -13.22 0.87
C GLY A 140 21.97 -13.22 0.61
N MET A 141 22.78 -12.63 1.49
CA MET A 141 24.25 -12.64 1.37
C MET A 141 24.84 -14.04 1.61
N ALA A 142 24.31 -14.80 2.57
CA ALA A 142 24.78 -16.15 2.88
C ALA A 142 24.53 -17.11 1.70
N LEU A 143 23.30 -17.16 1.19
CA LEU A 143 22.95 -18.01 0.05
C LEU A 143 23.51 -17.48 -1.28
N GLY A 144 23.53 -16.16 -1.47
CA GLY A 144 24.13 -15.54 -2.66
C GLY A 144 25.61 -15.88 -2.78
N GLY A 145 26.36 -15.83 -1.67
CA GLY A 145 27.75 -16.29 -1.64
C GLY A 145 27.89 -17.78 -1.95
N LEU A 146 26.99 -18.63 -1.43
CA LEU A 146 26.99 -20.08 -1.73
C LEU A 146 26.76 -20.34 -3.23
N VAL A 147 25.75 -19.70 -3.81
CA VAL A 147 25.45 -19.84 -5.26
C VAL A 147 26.64 -19.36 -6.10
N LEU A 148 27.23 -18.20 -5.78
CA LEU A 148 28.37 -17.68 -6.53
C LEU A 148 29.61 -18.59 -6.48
N VAL A 149 29.79 -19.35 -5.41
CA VAL A 149 30.89 -20.32 -5.29
C VAL A 149 30.61 -21.58 -6.09
N VAL A 150 29.41 -22.15 -5.94
CA VAL A 150 29.08 -23.49 -6.44
C VAL A 150 28.59 -23.46 -7.89
N GLU A 151 27.74 -22.49 -8.25
CA GLU A 151 27.08 -22.39 -9.56
C GLU A 151 27.12 -20.92 -10.08
N PRO A 152 28.31 -20.31 -10.30
CA PRO A 152 28.43 -18.91 -10.72
C PRO A 152 27.74 -18.59 -12.06
N GLU A 153 27.69 -19.58 -12.95
CA GLU A 153 27.08 -19.51 -14.29
C GLU A 153 25.56 -19.24 -14.29
N VAL A 154 24.90 -19.49 -13.16
CA VAL A 154 23.45 -19.39 -13.02
C VAL A 154 22.95 -17.95 -12.88
N VAL A 155 23.83 -17.01 -12.51
CA VAL A 155 23.44 -15.61 -12.31
C VAL A 155 23.04 -15.00 -13.66
N PRO A 156 21.76 -14.62 -13.86
CA PRO A 156 21.29 -14.06 -15.11
C PRO A 156 22.12 -12.83 -15.50
N TRP A 157 22.33 -12.62 -16.80
CA TRP A 157 23.18 -11.58 -17.42
C TRP A 157 24.70 -11.74 -17.20
N PHE A 158 25.14 -12.01 -15.97
CA PHE A 158 26.57 -12.01 -15.63
C PHE A 158 27.24 -13.36 -15.84
N GLY A 159 26.55 -14.47 -15.61
CA GLY A 159 27.10 -15.83 -15.67
C GLY A 159 27.76 -16.20 -17.01
N ALA A 160 27.26 -15.65 -18.12
CA ALA A 160 27.78 -15.92 -19.46
C ALA A 160 28.89 -14.93 -19.91
N HIS A 161 28.98 -13.75 -19.29
CA HIS A 161 29.86 -12.66 -19.75
C HIS A 161 31.02 -12.36 -18.80
N VAL A 162 30.93 -12.80 -17.55
CA VAL A 162 31.93 -12.56 -16.51
C VAL A 162 32.69 -13.85 -16.22
N PRO A 163 34.04 -13.82 -16.13
CA PRO A 163 34.81 -14.99 -15.78
C PRO A 163 34.37 -15.59 -14.44
N HIS A 164 34.32 -16.92 -14.35
CA HIS A 164 33.83 -17.62 -13.14
C HIS A 164 34.58 -17.21 -11.88
N TRP A 165 35.90 -17.02 -11.97
CA TRP A 165 36.73 -16.59 -10.83
C TRP A 165 36.32 -15.22 -10.28
N ALA A 166 35.83 -14.31 -11.12
CA ALA A 166 35.40 -12.98 -10.70
C ALA A 166 34.05 -13.03 -9.99
N LEU A 167 33.13 -13.88 -10.46
CA LEU A 167 31.86 -14.16 -9.77
C LEU A 167 32.08 -14.85 -8.43
N GLN A 168 32.99 -15.85 -8.39
CA GLN A 168 33.39 -16.51 -7.15
C GLN A 168 34.08 -15.54 -6.18
N ALA A 169 34.90 -14.61 -6.67
CA ALA A 169 35.53 -13.58 -5.85
C ALA A 169 34.50 -12.65 -5.20
N MET A 170 33.31 -12.44 -5.81
CA MET A 170 32.21 -11.68 -5.19
C MET A 170 31.58 -12.40 -3.99
N ALA A 171 31.76 -13.72 -3.82
CA ALA A 171 31.30 -14.40 -2.62
C ALA A 171 32.09 -13.98 -1.37
N VAL A 172 33.37 -13.62 -1.54
CA VAL A 172 34.27 -13.21 -0.44
C VAL A 172 33.73 -11.98 0.32
N PRO A 173 33.37 -10.84 -0.33
CA PRO A 173 32.79 -9.71 0.41
C PRO A 173 31.42 -10.03 1.02
N LEU A 174 30.57 -10.84 0.38
CA LEU A 174 29.25 -11.20 0.92
C LEU A 174 29.38 -12.01 2.22
N TRP A 175 30.17 -13.08 2.20
CA TRP A 175 30.45 -13.87 3.40
C TRP A 175 31.31 -13.11 4.41
N GLY A 176 32.18 -12.22 3.94
CA GLY A 176 32.94 -11.30 4.79
C GLY A 176 32.02 -10.41 5.62
N ILE A 177 30.95 -9.87 5.05
CA ILE A 177 29.94 -9.08 5.79
C ILE A 177 29.20 -9.95 6.81
N VAL A 178 28.76 -11.15 6.43
CA VAL A 178 28.07 -12.08 7.34
C VAL A 178 28.98 -12.50 8.50
N ALA A 179 30.23 -12.85 8.22
CA ALA A 179 31.23 -13.21 9.22
C ALA A 179 31.57 -12.02 10.12
N ALA A 180 31.80 -10.84 9.55
CA ALA A 180 32.06 -9.62 10.31
C ALA A 180 30.89 -9.28 11.24
N TYR A 181 29.65 -9.47 10.79
CA TYR A 181 28.47 -9.27 11.63
C TYR A 181 28.45 -10.21 12.85
N VAL A 182 28.67 -11.51 12.64
CA VAL A 182 28.69 -12.51 13.73
C VAL A 182 29.88 -12.29 14.69
N VAL A 183 31.06 -12.00 14.13
CA VAL A 183 32.29 -11.74 14.90
C VAL A 183 32.16 -10.43 15.69
N LEU A 184 31.69 -9.35 15.07
CA LEU A 184 31.52 -8.07 15.76
C LEU A 184 30.50 -8.17 16.89
N SER A 185 29.42 -8.94 16.69
CA SER A 185 28.42 -9.27 17.71
C SER A 185 29.01 -10.00 18.94
N ARG A 186 30.18 -10.64 18.81
CA ARG A 186 30.91 -11.28 19.91
C ARG A 186 31.73 -10.31 20.76
N PHE A 187 32.25 -9.24 20.15
CA PHE A 187 33.26 -8.35 20.75
C PHE A 187 32.72 -6.97 21.12
N LYS A 188 31.73 -6.44 20.39
CA LYS A 188 31.12 -5.13 20.65
C LYS A 188 29.61 -5.29 20.84
N ARG A 189 29.12 -4.91 22.02
CA ARG A 189 27.67 -4.85 22.30
C ARG A 189 27.03 -3.54 21.86
N HIS A 190 27.82 -2.47 21.76
CA HIS A 190 27.36 -1.15 21.36
C HIS A 190 28.28 -0.66 20.24
N VAL A 191 27.70 -0.34 19.09
CA VAL A 191 28.43 0.27 17.97
C VAL A 191 27.79 1.59 17.65
N ARG A 192 28.60 2.65 17.71
CA ARG A 192 28.18 3.98 17.31
C ARG A 192 28.25 4.09 15.78
N ILE A 193 27.11 4.09 15.11
CA ILE A 193 27.01 4.38 13.68
C ILE A 193 26.50 5.82 13.55
N PHE A 194 27.35 6.70 13.01
CA PHE A 194 27.14 8.15 13.03
C PHE A 194 26.93 8.72 14.44
N ARG A 195 25.77 9.34 14.71
CA ARG A 195 25.37 9.89 16.02
C ARG A 195 24.55 8.93 16.88
N HIS A 196 24.22 7.74 16.37
CA HIS A 196 23.32 6.78 17.04
C HIS A 196 24.11 5.59 17.59
N GLU A 197 23.79 5.19 18.81
CA GLU A 197 24.34 3.99 19.44
C GLU A 197 23.41 2.81 19.14
N ILE A 198 23.93 1.83 18.40
CA ILE A 198 23.19 0.64 17.97
C ILE A 198 23.68 -0.53 18.81
N ASP A 199 22.75 -1.20 19.49
CA ASP A 199 23.04 -2.41 20.24
C ASP A 199 23.21 -3.58 19.27
N LEU A 200 24.33 -4.29 19.29
CA LEU A 200 24.46 -5.52 18.51
C LEU A 200 23.84 -6.69 19.28
N PRO A 201 23.15 -7.62 18.60
CA PRO A 201 22.66 -8.83 19.26
C PRO A 201 23.84 -9.68 19.76
N GLY A 202 23.62 -10.49 20.78
CA GLY A 202 24.64 -11.43 21.25
C GLY A 202 25.02 -12.44 20.15
N PRO A 203 26.22 -13.06 20.20
CA PRO A 203 26.72 -13.91 19.12
C PRO A 203 25.83 -15.13 18.82
N ARG A 204 25.18 -15.71 19.84
CA ARG A 204 24.20 -16.79 19.63
C ARG A 204 22.99 -16.31 18.83
N MET A 205 22.48 -15.12 19.15
CA MET A 205 21.34 -14.51 18.47
C MET A 205 21.70 -14.16 17.02
N ALA A 206 22.89 -13.58 16.80
CA ALA A 206 23.39 -13.29 15.45
C ALA A 206 23.53 -14.56 14.60
N LEU A 207 24.03 -15.66 15.17
CA LEU A 207 24.13 -16.94 14.46
C LEU A 207 22.74 -17.52 14.16
N THR A 208 21.83 -17.54 15.13
CA THR A 208 20.45 -17.98 14.92
C THR A 208 19.75 -17.13 13.87
N GLN A 209 19.94 -15.81 13.90
CA GLN A 209 19.40 -14.88 12.93
C GLN A 209 19.88 -15.20 11.50
N THR A 210 21.19 -15.39 11.30
CA THR A 210 21.75 -15.75 9.99
C THR A 210 21.29 -17.11 9.50
N ALA A 211 21.21 -18.11 10.39
CA ALA A 211 20.74 -19.44 10.04
C ALA A 211 19.26 -19.42 9.63
N LEU A 212 18.43 -18.74 10.43
CA LEU A 212 17.01 -18.57 10.15
C LEU A 212 16.78 -17.80 8.84
N ALA A 213 17.63 -16.81 8.57
CA ALA A 213 17.59 -16.05 7.32
C ALA A 213 17.87 -16.90 6.08
N THR A 214 18.87 -17.76 6.18
CA THR A 214 19.21 -18.73 5.13
C THR A 214 18.03 -19.67 4.88
N VAL A 215 17.41 -20.17 5.95
CA VAL A 215 16.24 -21.08 5.83
C VAL A 215 15.04 -20.38 5.19
N ASP A 216 14.72 -19.16 5.62
CA ASP A 216 13.60 -18.37 5.08
C ASP A 216 13.67 -18.20 3.56
N VAL A 217 14.81 -17.72 3.07
CA VAL A 217 15.01 -17.47 1.65
C VAL A 217 14.98 -18.78 0.85
N ALA A 218 15.59 -19.85 1.36
CA ALA A 218 15.56 -21.16 0.72
C ALA A 218 14.14 -21.75 0.69
N VAL A 219 13.39 -21.67 1.79
CA VAL A 219 11.99 -22.14 1.86
C VAL A 219 11.11 -21.35 0.90
N THR A 220 11.28 -20.03 0.82
CA THR A 220 10.51 -19.19 -0.09
C THR A 220 10.78 -19.56 -1.56
N ALA A 221 12.06 -19.78 -1.92
CA ALA A 221 12.42 -20.29 -3.24
C ALA A 221 11.83 -21.70 -3.50
N ALA A 222 11.78 -22.56 -2.48
CA ALA A 222 11.23 -23.91 -2.61
C ALA A 222 9.73 -23.92 -2.94
N ILE A 223 8.96 -22.90 -2.52
CA ILE A 223 7.54 -22.75 -2.91
C ILE A 223 7.44 -22.67 -4.44
N PHE A 224 8.26 -21.83 -5.07
CA PHE A 224 8.22 -21.65 -6.51
C PHE A 224 8.83 -22.85 -7.23
N TYR A 225 9.98 -23.36 -6.78
CA TYR A 225 10.60 -24.55 -7.37
C TYR A 225 9.66 -25.75 -7.39
N ALA A 226 8.86 -25.96 -6.33
CA ALA A 226 7.90 -27.05 -6.26
C ALA A 226 6.77 -26.95 -7.30
N LEU A 227 6.49 -25.76 -7.81
CA LEU A 227 5.45 -25.51 -8.82
C LEU A 227 5.98 -25.62 -10.25
N LEU A 228 7.30 -25.62 -10.44
CA LEU A 228 7.89 -25.81 -11.75
C LEU A 228 7.81 -27.28 -12.17
N PRO A 229 7.56 -27.56 -13.45
CA PRO A 229 7.70 -28.91 -13.98
C PRO A 229 9.16 -29.35 -13.92
N ALA A 230 9.37 -30.67 -13.82
CA ALA A 230 10.71 -31.22 -13.79
C ALA A 230 11.42 -30.95 -15.13
N ALA A 231 12.57 -30.29 -15.07
CA ALA A 231 13.41 -30.00 -16.23
C ALA A 231 14.81 -30.58 -16.03
N GLU A 232 15.37 -31.14 -17.10
CA GLU A 232 16.75 -31.63 -17.08
C GLU A 232 17.74 -30.49 -16.81
N GLY A 233 18.68 -30.72 -15.91
CA GLY A 233 19.70 -29.73 -15.53
C GLY A 233 19.23 -28.62 -14.58
N LEU A 234 17.94 -28.52 -14.25
CA LEU A 234 17.42 -27.54 -13.30
C LEU A 234 17.38 -28.11 -11.86
N THR A 235 18.49 -28.00 -11.15
CA THR A 235 18.55 -28.35 -9.71
C THR A 235 17.98 -27.22 -8.84
N PHE A 236 17.59 -27.55 -7.61
CA PHE A 236 17.13 -26.53 -6.64
C PHE A 236 18.17 -25.43 -6.41
N LEU A 237 19.46 -25.76 -6.36
CA LEU A 237 20.52 -24.76 -6.15
C LEU A 237 20.64 -23.78 -7.33
N ARG A 238 20.46 -24.28 -8.56
CA ARG A 238 20.41 -23.43 -9.76
C ARG A 238 19.17 -22.54 -9.74
N PHE A 239 18.00 -23.09 -9.42
CA PHE A 239 16.81 -22.29 -9.25
C PHE A 239 16.98 -21.23 -8.15
N LEU A 240 17.59 -21.58 -7.01
CA LEU A 240 17.85 -20.67 -5.91
C LEU A 240 18.73 -19.49 -6.34
N GLY A 241 19.73 -19.73 -7.19
CA GLY A 241 20.56 -18.68 -7.77
C GLY A 241 19.77 -17.71 -8.66
N ILE A 242 18.95 -18.25 -9.56
CA ILE A 242 18.05 -17.45 -10.42
C ILE A 242 17.08 -16.64 -9.55
N TYR A 243 16.48 -17.27 -8.55
CA TYR A 243 15.54 -16.64 -7.62
C TYR A 243 16.19 -15.50 -6.83
N LEU A 244 17.37 -15.71 -6.27
CA LEU A 244 18.11 -14.69 -5.52
C LEU A 244 18.47 -13.48 -6.39
N ALA A 245 18.92 -13.71 -7.62
CA ALA A 245 19.24 -12.64 -8.56
C ALA A 245 17.99 -11.85 -8.95
N ALA A 246 16.90 -12.55 -9.28
CA ALA A 246 15.62 -11.92 -9.60
C ALA A 246 15.05 -11.13 -8.42
N TYR A 247 15.13 -11.68 -7.21
CA TYR A 247 14.64 -11.04 -6.00
C TYR A 247 15.47 -9.79 -5.64
N ALA A 248 16.79 -9.84 -5.79
CA ALA A 248 17.67 -8.68 -5.62
C ALA A 248 17.34 -7.57 -6.63
N ALA A 249 17.11 -7.92 -7.90
CA ALA A 249 16.67 -6.97 -8.92
C ALA A 249 15.31 -6.35 -8.57
N GLY A 250 14.36 -7.16 -8.09
CA GLY A 250 13.05 -6.69 -7.62
C GLY A 250 13.13 -5.69 -6.46
N ILE A 251 13.99 -5.96 -5.45
CA ILE A 251 14.24 -5.02 -4.34
C ILE A 251 14.84 -3.73 -4.87
N ALA A 252 15.88 -3.81 -5.71
CA ALA A 252 16.57 -2.63 -6.25
C ALA A 252 15.59 -1.71 -7.01
N ALA A 253 14.62 -2.30 -7.72
CA ALA A 253 13.62 -1.56 -8.47
C ALA A 253 12.56 -0.86 -7.60
N HIS A 254 12.40 -1.23 -6.33
CA HIS A 254 11.36 -0.70 -5.43
C HIS A 254 9.91 -0.80 -5.97
N VAL A 255 9.68 -1.66 -6.96
CA VAL A 255 8.36 -1.83 -7.59
C VAL A 255 7.44 -2.63 -6.66
N PRO A 256 6.17 -2.24 -6.48
CA PRO A 256 5.19 -3.02 -5.73
C PRO A 256 5.10 -4.48 -6.20
N GLY A 257 5.26 -5.41 -5.26
CA GLY A 257 5.25 -6.85 -5.56
C GLY A 257 6.35 -7.33 -6.50
N GLY A 258 7.39 -6.53 -6.74
CA GLY A 258 8.45 -6.82 -7.72
C GLY A 258 7.94 -6.99 -9.15
N LEU A 259 6.70 -6.55 -9.43
CA LEU A 259 6.01 -6.82 -10.69
C LEU A 259 6.82 -6.34 -11.89
N GLY A 260 6.97 -7.21 -12.88
CA GLY A 260 7.73 -7.01 -14.12
C GLY A 260 9.23 -7.23 -13.98
N VAL A 261 9.91 -6.65 -12.98
CA VAL A 261 11.37 -6.79 -12.82
C VAL A 261 11.76 -8.16 -12.29
N PHE A 262 11.10 -8.63 -11.23
CA PHE A 262 11.29 -9.99 -10.71
C PHE A 262 10.89 -11.03 -11.76
N ASP A 263 9.71 -10.83 -12.35
CA ASP A 263 9.12 -11.78 -13.31
C ASP A 263 9.98 -11.91 -14.56
N GLY A 264 10.47 -10.79 -15.11
CA GLY A 264 11.38 -10.77 -16.26
C GLY A 264 12.72 -11.43 -15.94
N ALA A 265 13.29 -11.18 -14.76
CA ALA A 265 14.54 -11.82 -14.35
C ALA A 265 14.40 -13.34 -14.16
N ILE A 266 13.27 -13.81 -13.60
CA ILE A 266 12.94 -15.24 -13.52
C ILE A 266 12.79 -15.85 -14.91
N LEU A 267 12.05 -15.19 -15.81
CA LEU A 267 11.86 -15.66 -17.19
C LEU A 267 13.18 -15.80 -17.93
N ILE A 268 14.05 -14.79 -17.85
CA ILE A 268 15.39 -14.83 -18.47
C ILE A 268 16.25 -15.94 -17.86
N GLY A 269 16.21 -16.10 -16.53
CA GLY A 269 17.02 -17.12 -15.85
C GLY A 269 16.56 -18.55 -16.13
N LEU A 270 15.26 -18.77 -16.32
CA LEU A 270 14.67 -20.09 -16.59
C LEU A 270 14.53 -20.43 -18.08
N GLN A 271 14.70 -19.46 -18.97
CA GLN A 271 14.64 -19.64 -20.42
C GLN A 271 15.44 -20.85 -20.94
N PRO A 272 16.64 -21.19 -20.41
CA PRO A 272 17.39 -22.36 -20.87
C PRO A 272 16.76 -23.71 -20.50
N TYR A 273 15.86 -23.75 -19.52
CA TYR A 273 15.34 -24.98 -18.93
C TYR A 273 13.88 -25.23 -19.25
N LEU A 274 13.07 -24.17 -19.29
CA LEU A 274 11.62 -24.26 -19.37
C LEU A 274 11.05 -23.24 -20.36
N PRO A 275 9.98 -23.60 -21.09
CA PRO A 275 9.29 -22.66 -21.94
C PRO A 275 8.56 -21.60 -21.09
N ALA A 276 8.50 -20.37 -21.59
CA ALA A 276 7.96 -19.23 -20.86
C ALA A 276 6.51 -19.42 -20.31
N PRO A 277 5.56 -20.09 -21.02
CA PRO A 277 4.22 -20.34 -20.47
C PRO A 277 4.23 -21.14 -19.16
N GLU A 278 5.11 -22.14 -19.04
CA GLU A 278 5.22 -22.97 -17.84
C GLU A 278 5.77 -22.18 -16.65
N VAL A 279 6.80 -21.37 -16.90
CA VAL A 279 7.38 -20.47 -15.91
C VAL A 279 6.34 -19.45 -15.41
N ILE A 280 5.58 -18.84 -16.32
CA ILE A 280 4.54 -17.88 -15.96
C ILE A 280 3.39 -18.54 -15.20
N GLY A 281 2.96 -19.73 -15.64
CA GLY A 281 1.93 -20.49 -14.93
C GLY A 281 2.32 -20.79 -13.48
N ALA A 282 3.53 -21.31 -13.27
CA ALA A 282 4.06 -21.57 -11.93
C ALA A 282 4.25 -20.27 -11.11
N LEU A 283 4.72 -19.19 -11.75
CA LEU A 283 4.90 -17.87 -11.12
C LEU A 283 3.58 -17.27 -10.61
N LEU A 284 2.49 -17.41 -11.38
CA LEU A 284 1.17 -16.94 -10.99
C LEU A 284 0.65 -17.73 -9.77
N VAL A 285 0.82 -19.06 -9.77
CA VAL A 285 0.44 -19.91 -8.62
C VAL A 285 1.31 -19.62 -7.39
N PHE A 286 2.62 -19.39 -7.58
CA PHE A 286 3.53 -18.96 -6.52
C PHE A 286 3.05 -17.64 -5.90
N ARG A 287 2.71 -16.64 -6.73
CA ARG A 287 2.15 -15.36 -6.27
C ARG A 287 0.83 -15.56 -5.52
N LEU A 288 -0.06 -16.43 -6.02
CA LEU A 288 -1.31 -16.75 -5.33
C LEU A 288 -1.05 -17.26 -3.91
N TYR A 289 -0.11 -18.20 -3.74
CA TYR A 289 0.19 -18.85 -2.47
C TYR A 289 0.97 -17.93 -1.51
N TYR A 290 2.02 -17.28 -1.98
CA TYR A 290 2.93 -16.53 -1.10
C TYR A 290 2.52 -15.06 -0.90
N TYR A 291 1.80 -14.45 -1.85
CA TYR A 291 1.44 -13.03 -1.81
C TYR A 291 -0.05 -12.81 -1.57
N ILE A 292 -0.93 -13.43 -2.36
CA ILE A 292 -2.34 -13.07 -2.43
C ILE A 292 -3.16 -13.70 -1.30
N ILE A 293 -3.14 -15.03 -1.16
CA ILE A 293 -3.89 -15.74 -0.11
C ILE A 293 -3.51 -15.20 1.29
N PRO A 294 -2.22 -15.06 1.66
CA PRO A 294 -1.83 -14.54 2.96
C PRO A 294 -2.30 -13.10 3.17
N LEU A 295 -2.42 -12.30 2.12
CA LEU A 295 -2.88 -10.91 2.21
C LEU A 295 -4.34 -10.81 2.60
N PHE A 296 -5.21 -11.66 2.07
CA PHE A 296 -6.61 -11.72 2.49
C PHE A 296 -6.75 -12.23 3.92
N ILE A 297 -5.98 -13.26 4.30
CA ILE A 297 -5.95 -13.78 5.67
C ILE A 297 -5.47 -12.68 6.64
N SER A 298 -4.39 -11.99 6.28
CA SER A 298 -3.79 -10.89 7.04
C SER A 298 -4.78 -9.75 7.23
N GLY A 299 -5.46 -9.31 6.16
CA GLY A 299 -6.50 -8.29 6.24
C GLY A 299 -7.62 -8.68 7.20
N THR A 300 -8.05 -9.95 7.16
CA THR A 300 -9.08 -10.48 8.07
C THR A 300 -8.61 -10.50 9.52
N LEU A 301 -7.40 -11.00 9.79
CA LEU A 301 -6.80 -11.02 11.13
C LEU A 301 -6.59 -9.61 11.69
N PHE A 302 -6.14 -8.68 10.84
CA PHE A 302 -5.91 -7.29 11.22
C PHE A 302 -7.22 -6.58 11.55
N VAL A 303 -8.28 -6.74 10.73
CA VAL A 303 -9.60 -6.20 11.05
C VAL A 303 -10.18 -6.84 12.32
N GLY A 304 -10.03 -8.15 12.49
CA GLY A 304 -10.43 -8.84 13.73
C GLY A 304 -9.74 -8.27 14.97
N PHE A 305 -8.43 -8.01 14.85
CA PHE A 305 -7.65 -7.34 15.90
C PHE A 305 -8.21 -5.95 16.22
N GLU A 306 -8.51 -5.13 15.21
CA GLU A 306 -9.09 -3.79 15.39
C GLU A 306 -10.47 -3.82 16.06
N LEU A 307 -11.35 -4.73 15.64
CA LEU A 307 -12.68 -4.89 16.23
C LEU A 307 -12.58 -5.33 17.70
N GLY A 308 -11.64 -6.20 18.03
CA GLY A 308 -11.36 -6.61 19.41
C GLY A 308 -10.76 -5.48 20.25
N GLN A 309 -9.84 -4.71 19.69
CA GLN A 309 -9.21 -3.58 20.37
C GLN A 309 -10.21 -2.45 20.62
N ARG A 310 -11.14 -2.17 19.71
CA ARG A 310 -12.23 -1.19 19.94
C ARG A 310 -13.04 -1.50 21.19
N ARG A 311 -13.33 -2.78 21.46
CA ARG A 311 -14.04 -3.21 22.69
C ARG A 311 -13.18 -3.03 23.96
N ALA A 312 -11.88 -3.30 23.88
CA ALA A 312 -10.94 -3.14 25.01
C ALA A 312 -10.54 -1.67 25.26
N VAL A 313 -10.50 -0.85 24.21
CA VAL A 313 -10.22 0.59 24.27
C VAL A 313 -11.44 1.33 24.82
N LEU A 314 -12.68 0.94 24.45
CA LEU A 314 -13.90 1.43 25.14
C LEU A 314 -13.88 1.19 26.66
N GLN A 315 -13.14 0.19 27.15
CA GLN A 315 -12.94 -0.06 28.59
C GLN A 315 -11.72 0.67 29.19
N ARG A 316 -10.78 1.18 28.36
CA ARG A 316 -9.54 1.87 28.79
C ARG A 316 -9.48 3.35 28.45
N VAL A 317 -10.48 3.90 27.75
CA VAL A 317 -10.54 5.31 27.30
C VAL A 317 -10.71 6.33 28.44
N THR A 318 -10.64 5.92 29.70
CA THR A 318 -10.39 6.87 30.81
C THR A 318 -8.91 7.20 31.03
N ALA A 319 -7.94 6.59 30.34
CA ALA A 319 -6.53 6.94 30.53
C ALA A 319 -5.69 6.87 29.24
N LEU A 320 -5.27 8.06 28.78
CA LEU A 320 -4.12 8.32 27.90
C LEU A 320 -4.34 8.04 26.41
N GLY A 321 -4.60 9.13 25.67
CA GLY A 321 -4.57 9.17 24.22
C GLY A 321 -3.19 8.83 23.66
N ARG A 322 -3.16 7.91 22.70
CA ARG A 322 -2.02 7.68 21.80
C ARG A 322 -2.53 7.48 20.37
N GLY A 323 -2.05 8.32 19.46
CA GLY A 323 -2.46 8.40 18.05
C GLY A 323 -2.04 7.18 17.22
N SER A 324 -2.93 6.18 17.12
CA SER A 324 -2.64 4.90 16.45
C SER A 324 -3.59 4.54 15.29
N GLU A 325 -4.42 5.47 14.82
CA GLU A 325 -5.56 5.13 13.94
C GLU A 325 -5.36 5.36 12.42
N THR A 326 -4.16 5.75 11.97
CA THR A 326 -3.95 6.25 10.59
C THR A 326 -3.86 5.19 9.48
N LEU A 327 -3.70 3.89 9.81
CA LEU A 327 -3.36 2.83 8.84
C LEU A 327 -4.48 1.88 8.39
N GLU A 328 -5.68 1.91 8.98
CA GLU A 328 -6.78 1.01 8.56
C GLU A 328 -7.22 1.30 7.11
N VAL A 329 -7.34 2.59 6.79
CA VAL A 329 -7.90 3.06 5.53
C VAL A 329 -6.95 2.81 4.34
N PRO A 330 -5.64 3.08 4.43
CA PRO A 330 -4.70 2.70 3.38
C PRO A 330 -4.68 1.21 3.08
N ALA A 331 -4.68 0.34 4.11
CA ALA A 331 -4.63 -1.11 3.92
C ALA A 331 -5.85 -1.63 3.14
N ILE A 332 -7.05 -1.15 3.49
CA ILE A 332 -8.29 -1.55 2.82
C ILE A 332 -8.41 -0.96 1.43
N ALA A 333 -8.00 0.30 1.26
CA ALA A 333 -7.91 0.88 -0.07
C ALA A 333 -7.01 0.03 -0.99
N SER A 334 -5.87 -0.45 -0.48
CA SER A 334 -4.99 -1.33 -1.25
C SER A 334 -5.60 -2.71 -1.57
N LEU A 335 -6.30 -3.33 -0.61
CA LEU A 335 -7.05 -4.57 -0.86
C LEU A 335 -8.11 -4.37 -1.96
N VAL A 336 -8.83 -3.24 -1.90
CA VAL A 336 -9.83 -2.85 -2.91
C VAL A 336 -9.16 -2.58 -4.27
N ALA A 337 -7.98 -1.96 -4.28
CA ALA A 337 -7.22 -1.75 -5.50
C ALA A 337 -6.76 -3.08 -6.12
N LEU A 338 -6.26 -4.01 -5.30
CA LEU A 338 -5.83 -5.33 -5.75
C LEU A 338 -7.01 -6.15 -6.29
N ALA A 339 -8.16 -6.11 -5.60
CA ALA A 339 -9.40 -6.71 -6.06
C ALA A 339 -9.86 -6.11 -7.40
N GLY A 340 -9.71 -4.78 -7.56
CA GLY A 340 -9.96 -4.10 -8.83
C GLY A 340 -9.02 -4.54 -9.96
N ALA A 341 -7.72 -4.63 -9.68
CA ALA A 341 -6.74 -5.14 -10.64
C ALA A 341 -7.04 -6.59 -11.03
N LEU A 342 -7.38 -7.44 -10.06
CA LEU A 342 -7.76 -8.83 -10.30
C LEU A 342 -8.99 -8.94 -11.22
N LEU A 343 -10.00 -8.08 -11.02
CA LEU A 343 -11.17 -7.99 -11.92
C LEU A 343 -10.81 -7.51 -13.32
N ILE A 344 -9.85 -6.58 -13.46
CA ILE A 344 -9.35 -6.16 -14.78
C ILE A 344 -8.67 -7.33 -15.47
N PHE A 345 -7.79 -8.06 -14.77
CA PHE A 345 -7.11 -9.24 -15.32
C PHE A 345 -8.10 -10.35 -15.67
N MET A 346 -9.09 -10.63 -14.81
CA MET A 346 -10.16 -11.57 -15.14
C MET A 346 -10.96 -11.11 -16.35
N GLY A 347 -11.36 -9.84 -16.39
CA GLY A 347 -12.04 -9.25 -17.54
C GLY A 347 -11.22 -9.36 -18.82
N ALA A 348 -9.89 -9.35 -18.70
CA ALA A 348 -8.88 -9.55 -19.74
C ALA A 348 -8.60 -11.04 -20.09
N LEU A 349 -9.35 -11.99 -19.54
CA LEU A 349 -9.21 -13.41 -19.90
C LEU A 349 -10.51 -13.89 -20.58
N PRO A 350 -10.43 -14.47 -21.78
CA PRO A 350 -11.59 -15.09 -22.42
C PRO A 350 -12.00 -16.33 -21.62
N VAL A 351 -13.29 -16.47 -21.33
CA VAL A 351 -13.87 -17.67 -20.70
C VAL A 351 -14.92 -18.22 -21.65
N LYS A 352 -14.79 -19.50 -22.00
CA LYS A 352 -15.78 -20.25 -22.78
C LYS A 352 -16.72 -20.99 -21.81
N ASP A 353 -17.96 -21.23 -22.23
CA ASP A 353 -18.95 -22.04 -21.50
C ASP A 353 -19.44 -21.40 -20.19
N THR A 354 -19.66 -20.09 -20.19
CA THR A 354 -20.23 -19.40 -19.01
C THR A 354 -21.72 -19.67 -18.86
N ILE A 355 -22.25 -19.58 -17.63
CA ILE A 355 -23.69 -19.73 -17.34
C ILE A 355 -24.51 -18.71 -18.14
N ILE A 356 -23.96 -17.51 -18.37
CA ILE A 356 -24.58 -16.48 -19.21
C ILE A 356 -24.63 -16.89 -20.67
N GLU A 357 -23.55 -17.50 -21.21
CA GLU A 357 -23.52 -17.95 -22.60
C GLU A 357 -24.64 -18.98 -22.85
N ALA A 358 -24.87 -19.89 -21.90
CA ALA A 358 -25.93 -20.88 -21.96
C ALA A 358 -27.35 -20.29 -21.82
N TRP A 359 -27.54 -19.25 -21.01
CA TRP A 359 -28.88 -18.75 -20.65
C TRP A 359 -29.32 -17.49 -21.42
N ALA A 360 -28.39 -16.58 -21.71
CA ALA A 360 -28.64 -15.28 -22.33
C ALA A 360 -27.84 -15.09 -23.64
N GLY A 361 -27.15 -16.12 -24.10
CA GLY A 361 -26.40 -16.15 -25.35
C GLY A 361 -25.02 -15.50 -25.27
N ARG A 362 -24.23 -15.70 -26.33
CA ARG A 362 -22.82 -15.29 -26.45
C ARG A 362 -22.59 -13.78 -26.25
N LEU A 363 -23.59 -12.97 -26.62
CA LEU A 363 -23.58 -11.51 -26.50
C LEU A 363 -23.55 -11.04 -25.05
N ALA A 364 -24.35 -11.68 -24.20
CA ALA A 364 -24.38 -11.36 -22.78
C ALA A 364 -23.08 -11.83 -22.08
N ALA A 365 -22.48 -12.93 -22.54
CA ALA A 365 -21.21 -13.43 -22.02
C ALA A 365 -20.07 -12.43 -22.30
N LEU A 366 -19.96 -11.94 -23.54
CA LEU A 366 -19.01 -10.88 -23.92
C LEU A 366 -19.22 -9.58 -23.14
N ALA A 367 -20.48 -9.18 -22.92
CA ALA A 367 -20.80 -8.01 -22.09
C ALA A 367 -20.34 -8.18 -20.63
N SER A 368 -20.37 -9.40 -20.09
CA SER A 368 -19.90 -9.70 -18.73
C SER A 368 -18.37 -9.57 -18.58
N HIS A 369 -17.60 -9.89 -19.62
CA HIS A 369 -16.14 -9.68 -19.65
C HIS A 369 -15.78 -8.20 -19.60
N PHE A 370 -16.48 -7.39 -20.41
CA PHE A 370 -16.32 -5.94 -20.38
C PHE A 370 -16.76 -5.35 -19.03
N ALA A 371 -17.87 -5.83 -18.47
CA ALA A 371 -18.35 -5.41 -17.15
C ALA A 371 -17.30 -5.68 -16.05
N ALA A 372 -16.60 -6.81 -16.08
CA ALA A 372 -15.53 -7.13 -15.13
C ALA A 372 -14.41 -6.07 -15.15
N SER A 373 -13.93 -5.69 -16.34
CA SER A 373 -12.88 -4.67 -16.49
C SER A 373 -13.35 -3.28 -16.07
N VAL A 374 -14.60 -2.91 -16.36
CA VAL A 374 -15.19 -1.65 -15.92
C VAL A 374 -15.31 -1.62 -14.39
N VAL A 375 -15.89 -2.64 -13.77
CA VAL A 375 -16.03 -2.74 -12.31
C VAL A 375 -14.66 -2.73 -11.64
N GLY A 376 -13.68 -3.46 -12.18
CA GLY A 376 -12.31 -3.48 -11.67
C GLY A 376 -11.62 -2.11 -11.74
N SER A 377 -11.80 -1.38 -12.83
CA SER A 377 -11.27 -0.02 -12.99
C SER A 377 -11.93 0.97 -12.02
N LEU A 378 -13.24 0.86 -11.82
CA LEU A 378 -13.96 1.67 -10.84
C LEU A 378 -13.51 1.35 -9.40
N LEU A 379 -13.17 0.09 -9.08
CA LEU A 379 -12.61 -0.28 -7.78
C LEU A 379 -11.23 0.32 -7.53
N LEU A 380 -10.33 0.34 -8.53
CA LEU A 380 -9.03 1.04 -8.43
C LEU A 380 -9.21 2.53 -8.12
N VAL A 381 -10.17 3.16 -8.78
CA VAL A 381 -10.54 4.55 -8.50
C VAL A 381 -11.10 4.70 -7.10
N MET A 382 -12.03 3.83 -6.70
CA MET A 382 -12.64 3.92 -5.37
C MET A 382 -11.61 3.70 -4.27
N ALA A 383 -10.58 2.87 -4.48
CA ALA A 383 -9.46 2.76 -3.55
C ALA A 383 -8.81 4.12 -3.25
N TYR A 384 -8.67 4.99 -4.26
CA TYR A 384 -8.20 6.36 -4.05
C TYR A 384 -9.19 7.21 -3.23
N GLY A 385 -10.49 7.07 -3.50
CA GLY A 385 -11.55 7.71 -2.72
C GLY A 385 -11.59 7.25 -1.26
N LEU A 386 -11.34 5.95 -1.02
CA LEU A 386 -11.22 5.36 0.31
C LEU A 386 -10.02 5.94 1.06
N MET A 387 -8.85 6.06 0.42
CA MET A 387 -7.67 6.72 1.03
C MET A 387 -7.97 8.16 1.51
N ARG A 388 -8.92 8.83 0.86
CA ARG A 388 -9.41 10.17 1.24
C ARG A 388 -10.57 10.16 2.24
N ARG A 389 -10.94 8.98 2.76
CA ARG A 389 -12.00 8.75 3.76
C ARG A 389 -13.41 9.18 3.32
N LEU A 390 -13.68 9.15 2.01
CA LEU A 390 -14.94 9.61 1.43
C LEU A 390 -16.10 8.62 1.66
N THR A 391 -17.24 9.11 2.14
CA THR A 391 -18.45 8.31 2.40
C THR A 391 -19.03 7.69 1.12
N ILE A 392 -19.05 8.44 0.01
CA ILE A 392 -19.54 7.93 -1.29
C ILE A 392 -18.61 6.82 -1.81
N ALA A 393 -17.29 6.99 -1.65
CA ALA A 393 -16.34 5.96 -2.07
C ALA A 393 -16.57 4.65 -1.31
N TRP A 394 -16.84 4.70 -0.01
CA TRP A 394 -17.22 3.53 0.78
C TRP A 394 -18.47 2.82 0.23
N GLY A 395 -19.56 3.55 0.00
CA GLY A 395 -20.81 2.97 -0.49
C GLY A 395 -20.67 2.37 -1.89
N PHE A 396 -20.00 3.10 -2.78
CA PHE A 396 -19.79 2.64 -4.16
C PHE A 396 -18.81 1.46 -4.24
N THR A 397 -17.77 1.43 -3.40
CA THR A 397 -16.91 0.24 -3.26
C THR A 397 -17.73 -0.99 -2.87
N LEU A 398 -18.63 -0.90 -1.89
CA LEU A 398 -19.45 -2.05 -1.48
C LEU A 398 -20.30 -2.56 -2.63
N PHE A 399 -20.97 -1.65 -3.33
CA PHE A 399 -21.75 -1.99 -4.52
C PHE A 399 -20.88 -2.68 -5.58
N LEU A 400 -19.72 -2.12 -5.90
CA LEU A 400 -18.81 -2.66 -6.91
C LEU A 400 -18.21 -4.02 -6.50
N LEU A 401 -17.87 -4.24 -5.23
CA LEU A 401 -17.34 -5.51 -4.75
C LEU A 401 -18.39 -6.63 -4.82
N VAL A 402 -19.65 -6.33 -4.47
CA VAL A 402 -20.76 -7.29 -4.63
C VAL A 402 -21.00 -7.60 -6.11
N ASN A 403 -20.94 -6.60 -6.99
CA ASN A 403 -21.02 -6.82 -8.44
C ASN A 403 -19.81 -7.64 -8.95
N GLY A 404 -18.61 -7.37 -8.44
CA GLY A 404 -17.41 -8.15 -8.74
C GLY A 404 -17.55 -9.62 -8.35
N ALA A 405 -18.11 -9.90 -7.17
CA ALA A 405 -18.43 -11.25 -6.73
C ALA A 405 -19.46 -11.92 -7.65
N ALA A 406 -20.53 -11.21 -8.01
CA ALA A 406 -21.55 -11.72 -8.93
C ALA A 406 -20.96 -12.03 -10.31
N ILE A 407 -20.14 -11.15 -10.87
CA ILE A 407 -19.46 -11.36 -12.15
C ILE A 407 -18.56 -12.60 -12.08
N ALA A 408 -17.75 -12.75 -11.04
CA ALA A 408 -16.88 -13.92 -10.86
C ALA A 408 -17.70 -15.23 -10.71
N TRP A 409 -18.78 -15.20 -9.93
CA TRP A 409 -19.66 -16.37 -9.77
C TRP A 409 -20.31 -16.79 -11.10
N VAL A 410 -20.85 -15.82 -11.84
CA VAL A 410 -21.58 -16.08 -13.08
C VAL A 410 -20.65 -16.54 -14.21
N ARG A 411 -19.39 -16.11 -14.19
CA ARG A 411 -18.33 -16.64 -15.07
C ARG A 411 -17.92 -18.07 -14.74
N GLY A 412 -18.45 -18.68 -13.68
CA GLY A 412 -18.06 -20.02 -13.25
C GLY A 412 -16.68 -20.06 -12.56
N GLU A 413 -16.17 -18.90 -12.12
CA GLU A 413 -14.89 -18.85 -11.42
C GLU A 413 -14.98 -19.55 -10.05
N ALA A 414 -13.84 -20.03 -9.58
CA ALA A 414 -13.77 -20.81 -8.35
C ALA A 414 -14.33 -20.06 -7.12
N TRP A 415 -14.91 -20.82 -6.18
CA TRP A 415 -15.66 -20.25 -5.05
C TRP A 415 -14.86 -19.32 -4.14
N TRP A 416 -13.56 -19.59 -3.99
CA TRP A 416 -12.67 -18.77 -3.20
C TRP A 416 -12.48 -17.37 -3.79
N LEU A 417 -12.67 -17.20 -5.10
CA LEU A 417 -12.47 -15.95 -5.79
C LEU A 417 -13.64 -14.98 -5.54
N TRP A 418 -14.87 -15.40 -5.83
CA TRP A 418 -16.04 -14.59 -5.49
C TRP A 418 -16.25 -14.48 -3.98
N GLY A 419 -15.86 -15.50 -3.21
CA GLY A 419 -15.81 -15.44 -1.75
C GLY A 419 -14.86 -14.36 -1.22
N ALA A 420 -13.70 -14.15 -1.86
CA ALA A 420 -12.77 -13.09 -1.50
C ALA A 420 -13.35 -11.67 -1.71
N PHE A 421 -14.11 -11.45 -2.79
CA PHE A 421 -14.81 -10.17 -3.03
C PHE A 421 -15.87 -9.90 -1.96
N LEU A 422 -16.66 -10.93 -1.57
CA LEU A 422 -17.66 -10.81 -0.51
C LEU A 422 -17.02 -10.58 0.86
N LEU A 423 -15.93 -11.29 1.16
CA LEU A 423 -15.15 -11.08 2.39
C LEU A 423 -14.65 -9.64 2.45
N LEU A 424 -14.05 -9.14 1.37
CA LEU A 424 -13.56 -7.77 1.30
C LEU A 424 -14.70 -6.75 1.44
N ALA A 425 -15.87 -7.01 0.85
CA ALA A 425 -17.06 -6.18 1.06
C ALA A 425 -17.47 -6.17 2.54
N GLY A 426 -17.44 -7.31 3.22
CA GLY A 426 -17.69 -7.40 4.67
C GLY A 426 -16.68 -6.60 5.50
N LEU A 427 -15.39 -6.67 5.17
CA LEU A 427 -14.33 -5.89 5.83
C LEU A 427 -14.54 -4.38 5.64
N VAL A 428 -14.83 -3.94 4.42
CA VAL A 428 -15.13 -2.53 4.11
C VAL A 428 -16.40 -2.07 4.84
N ALA A 429 -17.44 -2.90 4.91
CA ALA A 429 -18.68 -2.60 5.60
C ALA A 429 -18.48 -2.45 7.12
N GLY A 430 -17.69 -3.33 7.73
CA GLY A 430 -17.34 -3.29 9.15
C GLY A 430 -16.59 -2.02 9.58
N LEU A 431 -16.01 -1.30 8.61
CA LEU A 431 -15.24 -0.07 8.83
C LEU A 431 -15.98 1.20 8.41
N ARG A 432 -17.32 1.15 8.37
CA ARG A 432 -18.18 2.32 8.12
C ARG A 432 -17.76 3.56 8.91
N GLY A 433 -17.34 3.40 10.16
CA GLY A 433 -16.94 4.52 11.03
C GLY A 433 -15.66 5.25 10.61
N ALA A 434 -14.83 4.67 9.74
CA ALA A 434 -13.60 5.29 9.24
C ALA A 434 -13.83 6.25 8.05
N PHE A 435 -14.99 6.17 7.40
CA PHE A 435 -15.36 6.93 6.19
C PHE A 435 -16.47 7.93 6.49
N TYR A 436 -16.09 9.12 6.94
CA TYR A 436 -17.04 10.12 7.41
C TYR A 436 -17.02 11.43 6.59
N ARG A 437 -16.20 11.49 5.54
CA ARG A 437 -16.02 12.71 4.74
C ARG A 437 -17.02 12.76 3.58
N ASP A 438 -17.79 13.84 3.49
CA ASP A 438 -18.70 14.07 2.37
C ASP A 438 -17.94 14.49 1.08
N SER A 439 -18.55 14.26 -0.08
CA SER A 439 -17.93 14.52 -1.39
C SER A 439 -18.70 15.58 -2.18
N ARG A 440 -18.03 16.25 -3.13
CA ARG A 440 -18.60 17.31 -3.98
C ARG A 440 -19.91 16.92 -4.69
N LEU A 441 -20.06 15.64 -5.03
CA LEU A 441 -21.12 15.11 -5.90
C LEU A 441 -22.54 15.28 -5.32
N MET A 442 -22.66 15.49 -4.01
CA MET A 442 -23.95 15.62 -3.33
C MET A 442 -24.49 17.05 -3.24
N ARG A 443 -23.71 18.09 -3.56
CA ARG A 443 -24.14 19.49 -3.36
C ARG A 443 -23.78 20.49 -4.47
N GLU A 444 -22.79 20.20 -5.31
CA GLU A 444 -22.58 20.97 -6.56
C GLU A 444 -23.35 20.25 -7.69
N PRO A 445 -24.24 20.93 -8.45
CA PRO A 445 -24.81 20.33 -9.66
C PRO A 445 -23.66 19.85 -10.56
N LEU A 446 -23.79 18.66 -11.16
CA LEU A 446 -22.79 18.09 -12.07
C LEU A 446 -22.36 19.17 -13.05
N SER A 447 -21.12 19.66 -12.91
CA SER A 447 -20.63 20.69 -13.81
C SER A 447 -20.64 20.12 -15.24
N PRO A 448 -20.90 20.93 -16.28
CA PRO A 448 -20.86 20.46 -17.67
C PRO A 448 -19.56 19.71 -18.00
N GLU A 449 -18.45 20.07 -17.34
CA GLU A 449 -17.15 19.40 -17.44
C GLU A 449 -17.09 17.98 -16.87
N ALA A 450 -17.95 17.63 -15.90
CA ALA A 450 -18.05 16.29 -15.31
C ALA A 450 -18.99 15.37 -16.11
N VAL A 451 -19.93 15.95 -16.86
CA VAL A 451 -20.85 15.21 -17.75
C VAL A 451 -20.12 14.67 -18.98
N VAL A 452 -19.20 15.45 -19.56
CA VAL A 452 -18.39 15.07 -20.73
C VAL A 452 -17.74 13.68 -20.61
N PRO A 453 -16.98 13.36 -19.55
CA PRO A 453 -16.35 12.06 -19.41
C PRO A 453 -17.38 10.94 -19.23
N LEU A 454 -18.48 11.14 -18.49
CA LEU A 454 -19.57 10.17 -18.34
C LEU A 454 -20.26 9.86 -19.68
N THR A 455 -20.54 10.89 -20.48
CA THR A 455 -21.10 10.74 -21.82
C THR A 455 -20.12 10.09 -22.80
N ALA A 456 -18.81 10.36 -22.65
CA ALA A 456 -17.77 9.70 -23.44
C ALA A 456 -17.70 8.19 -23.13
N VAL A 457 -17.85 7.77 -21.87
CA VAL A 457 -17.95 6.34 -21.51
C VAL A 457 -19.11 5.66 -22.20
N ALA A 458 -20.29 6.27 -22.10
CA ALA A 458 -21.50 5.73 -22.71
C ALA A 458 -21.33 5.63 -24.24
N ALA A 459 -20.84 6.70 -24.87
CA ALA A 459 -20.57 6.72 -26.31
C ALA A 459 -19.54 5.64 -26.72
N CYS A 460 -18.46 5.48 -25.97
CA CYS A 460 -17.45 4.47 -26.26
C CYS A 460 -17.95 3.05 -26.04
N GLY A 461 -18.73 2.80 -24.98
CA GLY A 461 -19.36 1.51 -24.75
C GLY A 461 -20.33 1.15 -25.87
N ILE A 462 -21.09 2.14 -26.36
CA ILE A 462 -21.97 1.99 -27.52
C ILE A 462 -21.15 1.71 -28.79
N THR A 463 -20.06 2.44 -29.05
CA THR A 463 -19.20 2.22 -30.23
C THR A 463 -18.50 0.86 -30.19
N LEU A 464 -17.97 0.44 -29.03
CA LEU A 464 -17.40 -0.90 -28.81
C LEU A 464 -18.44 -1.99 -29.05
N ALA A 465 -19.65 -1.81 -28.52
CA ALA A 465 -20.75 -2.73 -28.78
C ALA A 465 -21.04 -2.77 -30.29
N LEU A 466 -21.33 -1.65 -30.94
CA LEU A 466 -21.70 -1.60 -32.35
C LEU A 466 -20.64 -2.22 -33.29
N VAL A 467 -19.35 -2.06 -32.99
CA VAL A 467 -18.27 -2.67 -33.78
C VAL A 467 -18.12 -4.18 -33.49
N ALA A 468 -18.27 -4.61 -32.23
CA ALA A 468 -18.32 -6.03 -31.89
C ALA A 468 -19.54 -6.74 -32.51
N TYR A 469 -20.68 -6.04 -32.63
CA TYR A 469 -21.92 -6.50 -33.27
C TYR A 469 -21.84 -6.53 -34.81
N GLY A 470 -20.82 -5.94 -35.43
CA GLY A 470 -20.61 -5.95 -36.88
C GLY A 470 -20.08 -7.27 -37.46
N GLY A 471 -19.95 -8.32 -36.63
CA GLY A 471 -19.62 -9.69 -37.04
C GLY A 471 -18.15 -9.97 -37.36
N ARG A 472 -17.36 -8.95 -37.72
CA ARG A 472 -15.97 -9.09 -38.20
C ARG A 472 -14.94 -9.51 -37.14
N VAL A 473 -15.25 -9.33 -35.85
CA VAL A 473 -14.34 -9.56 -34.71
C VAL A 473 -15.07 -10.22 -33.54
N SER A 474 -16.12 -11.00 -33.83
CA SER A 474 -17.05 -11.56 -32.84
C SER A 474 -16.48 -12.69 -31.96
N GLU A 475 -15.37 -13.29 -32.38
CA GLU A 475 -14.62 -14.32 -31.64
C GLU A 475 -13.56 -13.70 -30.70
N GLU A 476 -13.25 -12.41 -30.87
CA GLU A 476 -12.19 -11.72 -30.15
C GLU A 476 -12.72 -11.04 -28.87
N SER A 477 -11.89 -11.03 -27.84
CA SER A 477 -12.18 -10.32 -26.60
C SER A 477 -12.20 -8.79 -26.79
N TRP A 478 -12.82 -8.04 -25.88
CA TRP A 478 -13.06 -6.60 -26.12
C TRP A 478 -11.77 -5.75 -26.31
N TRP A 479 -10.62 -6.17 -25.77
CA TRP A 479 -9.34 -5.52 -26.03
C TRP A 479 -8.68 -6.06 -27.30
N GLU A 480 -8.83 -7.34 -27.64
CA GLU A 480 -8.41 -7.87 -28.94
C GLU A 480 -9.19 -7.18 -30.06
N VAL A 481 -10.48 -6.93 -29.91
CA VAL A 481 -11.28 -6.09 -30.83
C VAL A 481 -10.69 -4.67 -30.96
N VAL A 482 -10.04 -4.12 -29.93
CA VAL A 482 -9.35 -2.83 -30.04
C VAL A 482 -8.01 -2.99 -30.76
N PHE A 483 -7.25 -4.04 -30.49
CA PHE A 483 -5.93 -4.28 -31.08
C PHE A 483 -5.95 -5.04 -32.42
N SER A 484 -7.11 -5.53 -32.85
CA SER A 484 -7.31 -6.32 -34.06
C SER A 484 -6.96 -5.50 -35.28
N GLU A 485 -6.25 -6.07 -36.24
CA GLU A 485 -5.98 -5.43 -37.53
C GLU A 485 -7.28 -5.11 -38.30
N LEU A 486 -8.36 -5.81 -37.98
CA LEU A 486 -9.68 -5.65 -38.58
C LEU A 486 -10.49 -4.50 -37.94
N ALA A 487 -9.99 -3.94 -36.83
CA ALA A 487 -10.67 -2.89 -36.10
C ALA A 487 -10.39 -1.51 -36.70
N PRO A 488 -11.41 -0.65 -36.90
CA PRO A 488 -11.19 0.72 -37.35
C PRO A 488 -10.29 1.50 -36.39
N ASP A 489 -9.33 2.27 -36.90
CA ASP A 489 -8.47 3.13 -36.06
C ASP A 489 -9.27 4.14 -35.23
N SER A 490 -10.46 4.53 -35.71
CA SER A 490 -11.41 5.35 -34.98
C SER A 490 -11.92 4.68 -33.70
N LEU A 491 -12.04 3.35 -33.65
CA LEU A 491 -12.41 2.61 -32.44
C LEU A 491 -11.29 2.69 -31.41
N ARG A 492 -10.05 2.41 -31.82
CA ARG A 492 -8.85 2.50 -30.96
C ARG A 492 -8.71 3.87 -30.33
N PHE A 493 -8.85 4.91 -31.15
CA PHE A 493 -8.81 6.29 -30.71
C PHE A 493 -9.95 6.62 -29.74
N THR A 494 -11.18 6.18 -30.03
CA THR A 494 -12.35 6.42 -29.16
C THR A 494 -12.22 5.73 -27.81
N VAL A 495 -11.72 4.48 -27.78
CA VAL A 495 -11.46 3.74 -26.54
C VAL A 495 -10.36 4.37 -25.72
N GLY A 496 -9.24 4.72 -26.35
CA GLY A 496 -8.13 5.40 -25.69
C GLY A 496 -8.53 6.77 -25.14
N LEU A 497 -9.22 7.59 -25.95
CA LEU A 497 -9.72 8.90 -25.54
C LEU A 497 -10.71 8.77 -24.38
N THR A 498 -11.59 7.78 -24.43
CA THR A 498 -12.59 7.58 -23.38
C THR A 498 -11.98 7.10 -22.08
N ALA A 499 -11.00 6.20 -22.13
CA ALA A 499 -10.26 5.77 -20.95
C ALA A 499 -9.54 6.97 -20.28
N VAL A 500 -8.91 7.84 -21.09
CA VAL A 500 -8.28 9.08 -20.61
C VAL A 500 -9.30 10.04 -20.02
N LEU A 501 -10.42 10.28 -20.70
CA LEU A 501 -11.49 11.15 -20.22
C LEU A 501 -12.12 10.60 -18.93
N LEU A 502 -12.31 9.29 -18.82
CA LEU A 502 -12.73 8.61 -17.59
C LEU A 502 -11.77 8.89 -16.45
N LEU A 503 -10.49 8.60 -16.66
CA LEU A 503 -9.46 8.82 -15.64
C LEU A 503 -9.41 10.29 -15.21
N VAL A 504 -9.46 11.22 -16.16
CA VAL A 504 -9.43 12.66 -15.89
C VAL A 504 -10.71 13.13 -15.18
N GLY A 505 -11.88 12.73 -15.67
CA GLY A 505 -13.18 13.06 -15.09
C GLY A 505 -13.33 12.53 -13.67
N MET A 506 -12.88 11.30 -13.46
CA MET A 506 -12.95 10.62 -12.18
C MET A 506 -11.96 11.18 -11.16
N VAL A 507 -10.72 11.48 -11.56
CA VAL A 507 -9.75 12.19 -10.72
C VAL A 507 -10.28 13.59 -10.35
N ARG A 508 -11.00 14.26 -11.26
CA ARG A 508 -11.64 15.55 -10.96
C ARG A 508 -12.82 15.41 -9.99
N LEU A 509 -13.67 14.41 -10.15
CA LEU A 509 -14.81 14.14 -9.26
C LEU A 509 -14.37 13.78 -7.83
N LEU A 510 -13.22 13.12 -7.69
CA LEU A 510 -12.63 12.76 -6.40
C LEU A 510 -11.81 13.90 -5.75
N ARG A 511 -11.62 15.05 -6.42
CA ARG A 511 -10.93 16.20 -5.82
C ARG A 511 -11.83 16.88 -4.78
N PRO A 512 -11.30 17.23 -3.59
CA PRO A 512 -12.03 18.02 -2.60
C PRO A 512 -12.58 19.32 -3.16
N ALA A 513 -13.76 19.77 -2.69
CA ALA A 513 -14.41 21.05 -3.04
C ALA A 513 -13.41 22.22 -3.15
N ARG A 514 -13.58 23.10 -4.14
CA ARG A 514 -12.74 24.31 -4.23
C ARG A 514 -13.26 25.28 -3.19
N PHE A 515 -12.71 25.20 -1.98
CA PHE A 515 -12.99 26.17 -0.94
C PHE A 515 -11.95 27.29 -0.92
N ARG A 516 -12.41 28.52 -0.73
CA ARG A 516 -11.60 29.67 -0.32
C ARG A 516 -12.00 30.04 1.11
N ALA A 517 -11.01 30.27 1.96
CA ALA A 517 -11.25 30.86 3.27
C ALA A 517 -11.97 32.20 3.13
N LEU A 518 -12.87 32.50 4.06
CA LEU A 518 -13.49 33.81 4.17
C LEU A 518 -12.45 34.78 4.72
N GLU A 519 -12.40 35.99 4.15
CA GLU A 519 -11.59 37.07 4.68
C GLU A 519 -12.10 37.49 6.05
N TRP A 520 -11.19 37.96 6.91
CA TRP A 520 -11.55 38.36 8.25
C TRP A 520 -12.19 39.75 8.26
N ASP A 521 -13.49 39.80 8.46
CA ASP A 521 -14.26 41.04 8.61
C ASP A 521 -15.20 40.99 9.83
N ARG A 522 -15.87 42.12 10.12
CA ARG A 522 -16.81 42.23 11.25
C ARG A 522 -17.96 41.23 11.14
N ALA A 523 -18.44 40.96 9.93
CA ALA A 523 -19.53 40.02 9.68
C ALA A 523 -19.12 38.57 9.96
N THR A 524 -17.95 38.16 9.47
CA THR A 524 -17.36 36.82 9.68
C THR A 524 -17.06 36.58 11.14
N ARG A 525 -16.54 37.60 11.85
CA ARG A 525 -16.31 37.53 13.30
C ARG A 525 -17.62 37.35 14.08
N ALA A 526 -18.66 38.12 13.75
CA ALA A 526 -19.98 37.98 14.38
C ALA A 526 -20.59 36.60 14.11
N ARG A 527 -20.42 36.08 12.89
CA ARG A 527 -20.90 34.76 12.48
C ARG A 527 -20.21 33.62 13.23
N LEU A 528 -18.89 33.67 13.40
CA LEU A 528 -18.16 32.70 14.23
C LEU A 528 -18.55 32.79 15.71
N GLY A 529 -18.72 34.02 16.21
CA GLY A 529 -19.19 34.26 17.58
C GLY A 529 -20.56 33.63 17.84
N ALA A 530 -21.49 33.71 16.88
CA ALA A 530 -22.81 33.09 16.98
C ALA A 530 -22.75 31.55 17.04
N LEU A 531 -21.70 30.93 16.50
CA LEU A 531 -21.45 29.48 16.58
C LEU A 531 -20.72 29.06 17.87
N GLY A 532 -20.29 30.03 18.70
CA GLY A 532 -19.52 29.79 19.92
C GLY A 532 -18.01 29.59 19.68
N ALA A 533 -17.49 29.98 18.52
CA ALA A 533 -16.06 29.83 18.20
C ALA A 533 -15.22 30.96 18.81
N LEU A 534 -13.92 30.70 19.00
CA LEU A 534 -12.94 31.73 19.32
C LEU A 534 -12.88 32.78 18.20
N ALA A 535 -13.32 33.99 18.52
CA ALA A 535 -13.44 35.11 17.58
C ALA A 535 -12.50 36.27 18.01
N PRO A 536 -11.18 36.15 17.76
CA PRO A 536 -10.18 37.15 18.18
C PRO A 536 -10.43 38.53 17.55
N MET A 537 -9.77 39.57 18.04
CA MET A 537 -9.86 40.89 17.41
C MET A 537 -9.23 40.91 16.03
N GLU A 538 -8.11 40.21 15.86
CA GLU A 538 -7.37 40.10 14.61
C GLU A 538 -7.22 38.62 14.22
N ALA A 539 -7.55 38.30 12.97
CA ALA A 539 -7.21 37.04 12.33
C ALA A 539 -6.99 37.24 10.83
N ASP A 540 -6.36 36.26 10.18
CA ASP A 540 -6.07 36.31 8.74
C ASP A 540 -7.20 35.72 7.88
N GLY A 541 -8.14 35.00 8.51
CA GLY A 541 -9.34 34.48 7.87
C GLY A 541 -10.11 33.51 8.75
N ALA A 542 -11.21 32.99 8.19
CA ALA A 542 -12.05 31.98 8.82
C ALA A 542 -12.33 30.80 7.88
N VAL A 543 -12.49 29.62 8.49
CA VAL A 543 -12.94 28.40 7.80
C VAL A 543 -14.24 27.93 8.44
N PHE A 544 -15.25 27.70 7.62
CA PHE A 544 -16.51 27.08 8.02
C PHE A 544 -16.62 25.68 7.41
N GLY A 545 -17.46 24.83 7.99
CA GLY A 545 -17.84 23.55 7.41
C GLY A 545 -18.69 23.72 6.15
N GLU A 546 -18.93 22.62 5.44
CA GLU A 546 -19.73 22.61 4.20
C GLU A 546 -21.20 22.98 4.41
N GLY A 547 -21.75 22.78 5.60
CA GLY A 547 -23.08 23.22 6.00
C GLY A 547 -23.11 24.64 6.58
N GLU A 548 -21.95 25.28 6.75
CA GLU A 548 -21.74 26.57 7.42
C GLU A 548 -22.36 26.69 8.82
N ARG A 549 -22.53 25.54 9.49
CA ARG A 549 -23.04 25.37 10.86
C ARG A 549 -21.92 25.07 11.87
N ALA A 550 -20.68 25.02 11.42
CA ALA A 550 -19.50 25.06 12.28
C ALA A 550 -18.35 25.83 11.64
N GLY A 551 -17.43 26.38 12.45
CA GLY A 551 -16.25 27.06 11.93
C GLY A 551 -15.25 27.52 12.99
N PHE A 552 -14.11 28.02 12.52
CA PHE A 552 -13.05 28.61 13.36
C PHE A 552 -12.26 29.68 12.60
N ALA A 553 -11.54 30.52 13.37
CA ALA A 553 -10.60 31.52 12.86
C ALA A 553 -9.18 30.94 12.73
N PHE A 554 -8.38 31.46 11.80
CA PHE A 554 -6.98 31.06 11.67
C PHE A 554 -6.06 32.24 11.39
N LEU A 555 -4.77 32.02 11.67
CA LEU A 555 -3.68 32.96 11.45
C LEU A 555 -2.69 32.38 10.44
N LYS A 556 -2.18 33.20 9.54
CA LYS A 556 -1.13 32.86 8.60
C LYS A 556 0.21 33.23 9.22
N ARG A 557 1.09 32.24 9.38
CA ARG A 557 2.48 32.42 9.81
C ARG A 557 3.41 31.80 8.77
N ASP A 558 4.69 32.13 8.83
CA ASP A 558 5.66 31.63 7.85
C ASP A 558 5.75 30.10 7.93
N GLY A 559 5.36 29.44 6.84
CA GLY A 559 5.38 27.99 6.71
C GLY A 559 4.26 27.23 7.42
N VAL A 560 3.54 27.84 8.36
CA VAL A 560 2.45 27.20 9.13
C VAL A 560 1.23 28.10 9.25
N TRP A 561 0.04 27.56 9.00
CA TRP A 561 -1.22 28.26 9.29
C TRP A 561 -1.84 27.69 10.57
N LEU A 562 -2.13 28.58 11.52
CA LEU A 562 -2.55 28.23 12.88
C LEU A 562 -4.05 28.50 13.08
N ALA A 563 -4.82 27.43 13.20
CA ALA A 563 -6.21 27.48 13.62
C ALA A 563 -6.34 27.77 15.12
N LEU A 564 -7.33 28.57 15.51
CA LEU A 564 -7.58 29.00 16.88
C LEU A 564 -8.74 28.20 17.49
N GLY A 565 -8.41 27.23 18.33
CA GLY A 565 -9.37 26.35 18.99
C GLY A 565 -9.94 25.25 18.09
N ASP A 566 -10.87 24.49 18.67
CA ASP A 566 -11.73 23.58 17.90
C ASP A 566 -12.77 24.37 17.08
N PRO A 567 -13.24 23.83 15.94
CA PRO A 567 -14.42 24.37 15.27
C PRO A 567 -15.62 24.30 16.21
N ALA A 568 -16.30 25.45 16.41
CA ALA A 568 -17.52 25.49 17.19
C ALA A 568 -18.74 25.36 16.27
N GLY A 569 -19.77 24.64 16.73
CA GLY A 569 -21.00 24.36 15.98
C GLY A 569 -21.34 22.87 15.89
N GLU A 570 -22.09 22.48 14.86
CA GLU A 570 -22.50 21.08 14.66
C GLU A 570 -21.29 20.17 14.43
N ARG A 571 -21.19 19.07 15.20
CA ARG A 571 -20.03 18.16 15.17
C ARG A 571 -19.67 17.63 13.77
N ARG A 572 -20.67 17.26 12.95
CA ARG A 572 -20.41 16.78 11.58
C ARG A 572 -19.78 17.87 10.71
N ASP A 573 -20.25 19.09 10.87
CA ASP A 573 -19.78 20.23 10.09
C ASP A 573 -18.41 20.74 10.60
N ALA A 574 -18.14 20.59 11.90
CA ALA A 574 -16.83 20.85 12.49
C ALA A 574 -15.73 19.97 11.89
N ILE A 575 -16.02 18.67 11.72
CA ILE A 575 -15.11 17.73 11.04
C ILE A 575 -14.83 18.18 9.60
N SER A 576 -15.88 18.61 8.89
CA SER A 576 -15.74 19.17 7.54
C SER A 576 -14.83 20.41 7.53
N ALA A 577 -14.99 21.34 8.47
CA ALA A 577 -14.15 22.52 8.59
C ALA A 577 -12.66 22.19 8.79
N ILE A 578 -12.35 21.20 9.66
CA ILE A 578 -10.97 20.73 9.91
C ILE A 578 -10.33 20.21 8.61
N TRP A 579 -11.05 19.37 7.86
CA TRP A 579 -10.57 18.84 6.58
C TRP A 579 -10.38 19.92 5.51
N ARG A 580 -11.30 20.89 5.44
CA ARG A 580 -11.18 22.04 4.51
C ARG A 580 -9.94 22.87 4.80
N PHE A 581 -9.61 23.08 6.07
CA PHE A 581 -8.41 23.82 6.45
C PHE A 581 -7.12 23.08 6.09
N ARG A 582 -7.05 21.77 6.34
CA ARG A 582 -5.92 20.95 5.88
C ARG A 582 -5.73 21.02 4.36
N ASP A 583 -6.82 20.90 3.59
CA ASP A 583 -6.76 21.02 2.12
C ASP A 583 -6.32 22.43 1.67
N LEU A 584 -6.72 23.46 2.40
CA LEU A 584 -6.36 24.86 2.16
C LEU A 584 -4.86 25.09 2.41
N CYS A 585 -4.32 24.56 3.51
CA CYS A 585 -2.88 24.59 3.81
C CYS A 585 -2.06 23.78 2.77
N GLU A 586 -2.52 22.59 2.40
CA GLU A 586 -1.85 21.73 1.41
C GLU A 586 -1.74 22.42 0.04
N ARG A 587 -2.76 23.17 -0.37
CA ARG A 587 -2.73 23.98 -1.61
C ARG A 587 -1.78 25.17 -1.54
N ALA A 588 -1.70 25.81 -0.38
CA ALA A 588 -0.77 26.92 -0.14
C ALA A 588 0.67 26.44 0.09
N GLY A 589 0.90 25.13 0.22
CA GLY A 589 2.22 24.55 0.46
C GLY A 589 2.74 24.83 1.87
N VAL A 590 1.84 25.03 2.83
CA VAL A 590 2.12 25.29 4.25
C VAL A 590 1.55 24.17 5.12
N ASP A 591 2.09 23.97 6.32
CA ASP A 591 1.62 22.95 7.24
C ASP A 591 0.46 23.48 8.13
N PRO A 592 -0.58 22.68 8.42
CA PRO A 592 -1.67 23.07 9.31
C PRO A 592 -1.34 22.80 10.77
N ALA A 593 -1.66 23.73 11.67
CA ALA A 593 -1.61 23.54 13.11
C ALA A 593 -2.90 24.01 13.79
N PHE A 594 -3.28 23.40 14.90
CA PHE A 594 -4.45 23.81 15.71
C PHE A 594 -4.06 24.07 17.16
N TRP A 595 -4.33 25.28 17.63
CA TRP A 595 -3.98 25.73 18.98
C TRP A 595 -5.17 25.61 19.95
N ARG A 596 -4.90 25.14 21.17
CA ARG A 596 -5.91 25.00 22.25
C ARG A 596 -7.14 24.19 21.85
N VAL A 597 -6.90 23.04 21.24
CA VAL A 597 -7.97 22.07 20.93
C VAL A 597 -8.27 21.22 22.16
N GLY A 598 -9.53 20.86 22.32
CA GLY A 598 -10.01 19.94 23.34
C GLY A 598 -9.86 18.47 22.93
N PRO A 599 -10.29 17.54 23.80
CA PRO A 599 -10.18 16.11 23.54
C PRO A 599 -11.13 15.60 22.44
N ASP A 600 -12.17 16.35 22.09
CA ASP A 600 -13.31 15.88 21.29
C ASP A 600 -12.96 15.55 19.83
N TYR A 601 -11.94 16.21 19.27
CA TYR A 601 -11.51 16.07 17.87
C TYR A 601 -10.09 15.51 17.70
N LEU A 602 -9.42 15.07 18.77
CA LEU A 602 -8.05 14.52 18.71
C LEU A 602 -7.89 13.40 17.69
N ARG A 603 -8.92 12.54 17.59
CA ARG A 603 -8.98 11.48 16.58
C ARG A 603 -8.95 12.02 15.15
N ILE A 604 -9.70 13.10 14.89
CA ILE A 604 -9.80 13.72 13.57
C ILE A 604 -8.50 14.43 13.21
N TYR A 605 -7.84 15.06 14.19
CA TYR A 605 -6.51 15.64 14.00
C TYR A 605 -5.47 14.56 13.65
N ALA A 606 -5.50 13.41 14.32
CA ALA A 606 -4.66 12.27 13.95
C ALA A 606 -4.96 11.76 12.53
N ASP A 607 -6.23 11.67 12.13
CA ASP A 607 -6.63 11.23 10.78
C ASP A 607 -6.11 12.13 9.64
N ILE A 608 -5.90 13.43 9.90
CA ILE A 608 -5.29 14.36 8.94
C ILE A 608 -3.75 14.42 9.06
N GLY A 609 -3.16 13.61 9.95
CA GLY A 609 -1.72 13.48 10.12
C GLY A 609 -1.10 14.50 11.09
N LEU A 610 -1.87 14.98 12.08
CA LEU A 610 -1.37 15.85 13.16
C LEU A 610 -1.26 15.07 14.47
N ASN A 611 -0.19 15.35 15.22
CA ASN A 611 0.05 14.82 16.55
C ASN A 611 -0.40 15.84 17.60
N ALA A 612 -1.09 15.38 18.63
CA ALA A 612 -1.55 16.22 19.72
C ALA A 612 -0.52 16.28 20.85
N VAL A 613 0.04 17.46 21.09
CA VAL A 613 0.95 17.75 22.20
C VAL A 613 0.14 18.38 23.34
N PRO A 614 0.17 17.84 24.57
CA PRO A 614 -0.57 18.42 25.70
C PRO A 614 -0.02 19.80 26.08
N LEU A 615 -0.91 20.77 26.28
CA LEU A 615 -0.58 22.09 26.81
C LEU A 615 -0.66 22.05 28.35
N ARG A 616 0.20 22.82 29.04
CA ARG A 616 0.15 22.91 30.51
C ARG A 616 -1.24 23.43 30.94
N PRO A 617 -1.95 22.73 31.84
CA PRO A 617 -3.24 23.20 32.34
C PRO A 617 -3.03 24.48 33.14
N ARG A 618 -3.83 25.51 32.86
CA ARG A 618 -4.05 26.60 33.81
C ARG A 618 -4.94 26.03 34.92
N GLU A 619 -4.63 26.33 36.18
CA GLU A 619 -5.36 25.86 37.38
C GLU A 619 -6.88 25.82 37.09
N GLU A 620 -7.46 24.60 37.14
CA GLU A 620 -8.89 24.27 36.93
C GLU A 620 -9.47 24.30 35.49
N GLY A 621 -8.65 24.29 34.44
CA GLY A 621 -9.11 24.21 33.04
C GLY A 621 -9.30 22.79 32.48
N ARG A 622 -10.21 22.61 31.50
CA ARG A 622 -10.28 21.40 30.65
C ARG A 622 -8.91 21.16 29.97
N PRO A 623 -8.47 19.90 29.82
CA PRO A 623 -7.22 19.58 29.13
C PRO A 623 -7.25 20.13 27.70
N SER A 624 -6.17 20.79 27.30
CA SER A 624 -6.03 21.39 25.97
C SER A 624 -4.74 20.94 25.30
N TYR A 625 -4.76 20.90 23.98
CA TYR A 625 -3.67 20.35 23.17
C TYR A 625 -3.28 21.31 22.04
N LEU A 626 -2.07 21.14 21.54
CA LEU A 626 -1.58 21.71 20.29
C LEU A 626 -1.45 20.57 19.27
N ALA A 627 -2.22 20.61 18.19
CA ALA A 627 -2.13 19.61 17.13
C ALA A 627 -1.21 20.11 16.00
N LEU A 628 -0.09 19.43 15.74
CA LEU A 628 0.93 19.79 14.74
C LEU A 628 1.64 18.57 14.14
N ARG A 629 2.41 18.72 13.04
CA ARG A 629 3.32 17.67 12.57
C ARG A 629 4.63 17.70 13.36
N ALA A 630 4.74 16.81 14.34
CA ALA A 630 5.80 16.81 15.35
C ALA A 630 7.24 16.87 14.79
N GLU A 631 7.55 16.13 13.72
CA GLU A 631 8.94 16.01 13.21
C GLU A 631 9.46 17.25 12.47
N ARG A 632 8.60 18.21 12.09
CA ARG A 632 8.98 19.31 11.18
C ARG A 632 8.61 20.71 11.67
N ASP A 633 7.54 20.84 12.44
CA ASP A 633 6.95 22.14 12.77
C ASP A 633 7.29 22.64 14.17
N PHE A 634 7.89 21.80 15.02
CA PHE A 634 8.17 22.20 16.42
C PHE A 634 9.26 23.28 16.51
N GLU A 635 10.34 23.20 15.70
CA GLU A 635 11.39 24.23 15.69
C GLU A 635 10.92 25.57 15.12
N SER A 636 10.01 25.55 14.12
CA SER A 636 9.45 26.77 13.52
C SER A 636 8.38 27.44 14.40
N LEU A 637 7.62 26.65 15.17
CA LEU A 637 6.58 27.14 16.07
C LEU A 637 7.09 27.48 17.48
N SER A 638 8.19 26.88 17.94
CA SER A 638 8.82 27.13 19.25
C SER A 638 9.02 28.62 19.60
N PRO A 639 9.51 29.50 18.70
CA PRO A 639 9.67 30.93 19.01
C PRO A 639 8.35 31.70 19.07
N LEU A 640 7.27 31.16 18.50
CA LEU A 640 5.94 31.78 18.40
C LEU A 640 4.98 31.33 19.52
N LEU A 641 5.37 30.32 20.30
CA LEU A 641 4.63 29.91 21.50
C LEU A 641 4.82 30.98 22.61
N PRO A 642 3.78 31.25 23.43
CA PRO A 642 3.91 32.12 24.59
C PRO A 642 5.10 31.71 25.47
N PRO A 643 5.82 32.66 26.11
CA PRO A 643 7.04 32.37 26.88
C PRO A 643 6.84 31.30 27.98
N GLU A 644 5.60 31.12 28.44
CA GLU A 644 5.14 30.09 29.38
C GLU A 644 5.23 28.64 28.84
N MET A 645 5.44 28.45 27.53
CA MET A 645 5.43 27.16 26.81
C MET A 645 6.78 26.78 26.18
N ARG A 646 7.87 27.52 26.41
CA ARG A 646 9.21 27.09 25.97
C ARG A 646 9.66 25.89 26.82
N PRO A 647 9.99 24.72 26.24
CA PRO A 647 10.50 23.59 27.03
C PRO A 647 11.82 23.99 27.67
N THR A 648 11.81 24.08 29.00
CA THR A 648 12.93 24.54 29.81
C THR A 648 13.98 23.45 30.03
N SER A 649 13.68 22.19 29.70
CA SER A 649 14.58 21.04 29.89
C SER A 649 14.87 20.26 28.60
N GLU A 650 16.06 19.66 28.54
CA GLU A 650 16.54 18.82 27.42
C GLU A 650 15.71 17.53 27.25
N GLU A 651 15.15 17.00 28.35
CA GLU A 651 14.24 15.85 28.35
C GLU A 651 12.88 16.15 27.72
N GLU A 652 12.33 17.35 27.90
CA GLU A 652 11.05 17.74 27.27
C GLU A 652 11.19 17.90 25.75
N ARG A 653 12.35 18.35 25.27
CA ARG A 653 12.64 18.42 23.82
C ARG A 653 12.77 17.05 23.19
N SER A 654 13.36 16.09 23.89
CA SER A 654 13.46 14.69 23.46
C SER A 654 12.12 13.93 23.46
N ARG A 655 11.08 14.44 24.15
CA ARG A 655 9.73 13.87 24.13
C ARG A 655 8.81 14.52 23.09
N ALA A 656 9.15 15.71 22.61
CA ALA A 656 8.40 16.47 21.61
C ALA A 656 8.92 16.24 20.17
N ALA A 657 10.22 15.95 20.02
CA ALA A 657 10.84 15.40 18.81
C ALA A 657 10.66 13.87 18.78
#